data_AF-A0A4P9Z0B9-F1
#
_entry.id   AF-A0A4P9Z0B9-F1
#
_cell.length_a   1.000
_cell.length_b   1.000
_cell.length_c   1.000
_cell.angle_alpha   90.00
_cell.angle_beta   90.00
_cell.angle_gamma   90.00
#
_symmetry.space_group_name_H-M   'P 1'
#
loop_
_entity.id
_entity.type
_entity.pdbx_description
1 polymer ?
#
loop_
_entity_poly.entity_id
_entity_poly.type
_entity_poly.pdbx_seq_one_letter_code
_entity_poly.pdbx_strand_id
1 'polypeptide(L)'
;MPSLVSVAVPSAYQTIRGSIRHPQNSDLNVVVAARLFRVAVFPFSATERPTRSISLPQALQRALAANPRLTAAERDIGIAGGLRIQAGARATRLEVLSETAIAFITIISAQRRIEIFDEQIASFDQLIPLLEKRVQEGASSPAETLRAQVAADLFRVERERSKTQLATARRDLAILMGDSSPRFGTAVGRLANIGQPPSFQAVVNAIEANPQLMRWTAVTAQRNAELLIARLKAIPDVRIAAGWRHYQDTNDNAVRLGVSIPLPIFDQNTGNIIAAQESLAKTNAERAINKLVLISIAGRAYDALTGALAELKLLRSSVIPNARKASETVSSGYTQGRFTLLELLDVRGSVLQALLREQEALQNFHIAIATIEGLVEYKMIKGLIRYSVFALVTGALVYSGYLLLAPATTKTVPTENVEKEHHSEAVEMSDAKVAAAGIELLKASPGVLRDSLLLNGIVQPNQESLVQVTPRFPGIVREVRKRIGDLVQKGDVLAIVESNQSLTSYELKASLAGTVIDRQTTLGEYVSEQKPAFVIADLSMVWVDFSVYRRDLNRVSVGDQVLIDPADGGPPIETKITYLAPIGSSDTQSALARATVPNPDRRLRPGLFITGRLTLSAKKVNVAVKSSALQTFENRTVIFVRNGDKFEARDVELGGRDPELVEITFGLLDGDIYAAQNSFIVKAEMAKGSASHDH
;
A
#
# COMPACT_ATOMS: atom_id res chain seq x y z
N MET A 1 -13.72 -14.19 57.81
CA MET A 1 -14.88 -14.79 57.13
C MET A 1 -15.68 -13.67 56.49
N PRO A 2 -15.99 -13.67 55.19
CA PRO A 2 -15.44 -14.48 54.08
C PRO A 2 -14.93 -13.54 52.93
N SER A 3 -13.79 -13.86 52.30
CA SER A 3 -13.59 -14.66 51.08
C SER A 3 -13.69 -13.88 49.76
N LEU A 4 -12.53 -13.77 49.10
CA LEU A 4 -12.35 -13.48 47.68
C LEU A 4 -13.26 -14.37 46.82
N VAL A 5 -14.05 -13.75 45.95
CA VAL A 5 -14.82 -14.42 44.91
C VAL A 5 -14.03 -14.28 43.60
N SER A 6 -13.29 -15.33 43.26
CA SER A 6 -12.95 -15.67 41.89
C SER A 6 -13.98 -16.70 41.44
N VAL A 7 -14.80 -16.36 40.44
CA VAL A 7 -15.68 -17.30 39.75
C VAL A 7 -15.28 -17.30 38.29
N ALA A 8 -15.05 -18.52 37.82
CA ALA A 8 -14.73 -18.90 36.46
C ALA A 8 -15.92 -19.65 35.82
N VAL A 9 -15.81 -19.88 34.50
CA VAL A 9 -16.48 -20.93 33.66
C VAL A 9 -17.92 -20.53 33.21
N PRO A 10 -18.49 -20.93 32.03
CA PRO A 10 -18.31 -22.19 31.24
C PRO A 10 -18.14 -22.09 29.70
N SER A 11 -17.42 -23.04 29.07
CA SER A 11 -17.88 -24.32 28.40
C SER A 11 -18.36 -24.05 26.95
N ALA A 12 -18.15 -24.85 25.89
CA ALA A 12 -17.94 -26.28 25.64
C ALA A 12 -17.40 -26.40 24.16
N TYR A 13 -17.01 -27.51 23.52
CA TYR A 13 -17.56 -28.87 23.48
C TYR A 13 -16.60 -29.84 22.72
N GLN A 14 -16.52 -31.07 23.23
CA GLN A 14 -16.52 -32.38 22.55
C GLN A 14 -15.36 -32.92 21.68
N THR A 15 -14.75 -33.95 22.27
CA THR A 15 -14.22 -35.19 21.70
C THR A 15 -15.28 -36.00 20.92
N ILE A 16 -14.91 -36.56 19.75
CA ILE A 16 -15.54 -37.75 19.17
C ILE A 16 -14.46 -38.78 18.77
N ARG A 17 -14.66 -40.01 19.25
CA ARG A 17 -13.94 -41.24 18.89
C ARG A 17 -14.27 -41.68 17.46
N GLY A 18 -13.29 -42.19 16.73
CA GLY A 18 -13.48 -42.96 15.50
C GLY A 18 -12.30 -43.90 15.25
N SER A 19 -12.51 -45.19 15.51
CA SER A 19 -11.60 -46.31 15.29
C SER A 19 -11.61 -46.79 13.84
N ILE A 20 -10.45 -46.93 13.19
CA ILE A 20 -10.27 -47.84 12.03
C ILE A 20 -8.91 -48.55 12.14
N ARG A 21 -8.94 -49.86 11.86
CA ARG A 21 -7.95 -50.90 12.10
C ARG A 21 -6.77 -50.87 11.11
N HIS A 22 -5.58 -51.22 11.59
CA HIS A 22 -4.51 -51.87 10.80
C HIS A 22 -4.49 -53.38 11.13
N PRO A 23 -4.29 -54.29 10.16
CA PRO A 23 -3.82 -55.66 10.40
C PRO A 23 -2.28 -55.76 10.22
N GLN A 24 -1.55 -56.30 11.21
CA GLN A 24 -0.87 -57.63 11.25
C GLN A 24 0.24 -57.82 10.20
N ASN A 25 1.47 -58.23 10.50
CA ASN A 25 2.02 -59.30 11.38
C ASN A 25 3.33 -58.83 12.06
N SER A 26 3.57 -59.05 13.36
CA SER A 26 4.12 -60.26 14.04
C SER A 26 5.55 -60.62 13.57
N ASP A 27 6.58 -60.73 14.43
CA ASP A 27 6.67 -61.70 15.52
C ASP A 27 7.44 -61.25 16.78
N LEU A 28 7.05 -61.92 17.86
CA LEU A 28 7.48 -61.90 19.27
C LEU A 28 8.91 -62.41 19.50
N ASN A 29 9.53 -61.97 20.61
CA ASN A 29 9.86 -62.88 21.71
C ASN A 29 10.05 -62.15 23.05
N VAL A 30 9.50 -62.77 24.09
CA VAL A 30 9.39 -62.35 25.50
C VAL A 30 10.33 -63.20 26.34
N VAL A 31 11.03 -62.63 27.35
CA VAL A 31 11.45 -63.37 28.56
C VAL A 31 11.27 -62.50 29.81
N VAL A 32 10.94 -63.19 30.91
CA VAL A 32 10.16 -62.81 32.09
C VAL A 32 11.01 -62.43 33.32
N ALA A 33 10.37 -61.60 34.16
CA ALA A 33 10.62 -61.11 35.53
C ALA A 33 11.50 -61.88 36.55
N ALA A 34 12.06 -61.12 37.52
CA ALA A 34 11.99 -61.39 38.97
C ALA A 34 12.44 -60.15 39.81
N ARG A 35 12.20 -60.17 41.13
CA ARG A 35 11.82 -59.05 42.02
C ARG A 35 12.76 -58.92 43.24
N LEU A 36 12.68 -57.77 43.95
CA LEU A 36 13.10 -57.46 45.35
C LEU A 36 14.63 -57.19 45.55
N PHE A 37 15.13 -56.16 46.27
CA PHE A 37 14.78 -55.59 47.59
C PHE A 37 15.21 -54.09 47.73
N ARG A 38 14.57 -53.35 48.67
CA ARG A 38 14.88 -51.95 49.13
C ARG A 38 16.19 -51.85 49.94
N VAL A 39 16.87 -50.69 49.92
CA VAL A 39 17.17 -49.78 51.07
C VAL A 39 17.69 -48.42 50.53
N ALA A 40 17.31 -47.34 51.21
CA ALA A 40 17.45 -45.92 50.87
C ALA A 40 18.86 -45.33 51.08
N VAL A 41 19.19 -44.25 50.35
CA VAL A 41 19.70 -42.92 50.83
C VAL A 41 19.63 -41.94 49.64
N PHE A 42 19.03 -40.76 49.83
CA PHE A 42 19.01 -39.67 48.83
C PHE A 42 20.41 -39.04 48.68
N PRO A 43 20.84 -38.72 47.44
CA PRO A 43 21.13 -37.30 47.19
C PRO A 43 20.70 -36.83 45.79
N PHE A 44 20.22 -35.59 45.75
CA PHE A 44 20.32 -34.62 44.65
C PHE A 44 20.55 -35.20 43.23
N SER A 45 19.46 -35.52 42.51
CA SER A 45 19.56 -35.75 41.07
C SER A 45 19.54 -34.40 40.37
N ALA A 46 20.72 -33.90 40.00
CA ALA A 46 20.81 -32.93 38.92
C ALA A 46 20.12 -33.57 37.71
N THR A 47 19.10 -32.90 37.17
CA THR A 47 18.60 -33.21 35.84
C THR A 47 19.70 -32.87 34.84
N GLU A 48 20.67 -33.78 34.70
CA GLU A 48 21.54 -33.85 33.54
C GLU A 48 20.61 -33.95 32.34
N ARG A 49 20.45 -32.82 31.64
CA ARG A 49 20.04 -32.84 30.25
C ARG A 49 20.94 -33.87 29.58
N PRO A 50 20.42 -34.81 28.77
CA PRO A 50 21.27 -35.77 28.08
C PRO A 50 22.21 -34.99 27.17
N THR A 51 23.41 -34.69 27.66
CA THR A 51 24.55 -34.29 26.84
C THR A 51 24.86 -35.52 26.03
N ARG A 52 24.30 -35.56 24.81
CA ARG A 52 24.77 -36.45 23.76
C ARG A 52 26.25 -36.17 23.58
N SER A 53 27.11 -36.91 24.28
CA SER A 53 28.54 -36.89 24.07
C SER A 53 28.79 -37.39 22.66
N ILE A 54 29.09 -36.47 21.76
CA ILE A 54 29.55 -36.83 20.42
C ILE A 54 30.88 -37.53 20.61
N SER A 55 31.00 -38.79 20.17
CA SER A 55 32.27 -39.49 20.24
C SER A 55 33.31 -38.76 19.38
N LEU A 56 34.58 -38.74 19.78
CA LEU A 56 35.65 -38.08 19.00
C LEU A 56 35.64 -38.48 17.50
N PRO A 57 35.34 -39.74 17.12
CA PRO A 57 35.15 -40.12 15.72
C PRO A 57 33.94 -39.43 15.06
N GLN A 58 32.80 -39.30 15.74
CA GLN A 58 31.63 -38.59 15.22
C GLN A 58 31.88 -37.07 15.11
N ALA A 59 32.65 -36.49 16.04
CA ALA A 59 33.04 -35.08 15.99
C ALA A 59 34.00 -34.82 14.82
N LEU A 60 35.00 -35.69 14.64
CA LEU A 60 35.96 -35.64 13.55
C LEU A 60 35.30 -35.90 12.18
N GLN A 61 34.35 -36.83 12.11
CA GLN A 61 33.58 -37.11 10.89
C GLN A 61 32.65 -35.95 10.51
N ARG A 62 32.05 -35.24 11.48
CA ARG A 62 31.29 -34.01 11.20
C ARG A 62 32.19 -32.85 10.78
N ALA A 63 33.37 -32.72 11.38
CA ALA A 63 34.36 -31.70 11.01
C ALA A 63 34.94 -31.93 9.61
N LEU A 64 35.20 -33.18 9.22
CA LEU A 64 35.71 -33.57 7.89
C LEU A 64 34.64 -33.58 6.80
N ALA A 65 33.35 -33.67 7.15
CA ALA A 65 32.23 -33.67 6.21
C ALA A 65 31.67 -32.27 5.88
N ALA A 66 32.08 -31.23 6.62
CA ALA A 66 31.59 -29.87 6.42
C ALA A 66 32.42 -29.11 5.36
N ASN A 67 31.76 -28.59 4.32
CA ASN A 67 32.42 -27.78 3.30
C ASN A 67 32.77 -26.38 3.86
N PRO A 68 34.07 -25.99 3.92
CA PRO A 68 34.50 -24.70 4.47
C PRO A 68 33.84 -23.48 3.81
N ARG A 69 33.51 -23.56 2.52
CA ARG A 69 32.89 -22.47 1.76
C ARG A 69 31.42 -22.27 2.13
N LEU A 70 30.67 -23.37 2.27
CA LEU A 70 29.28 -23.35 2.74
C LEU A 70 29.19 -22.84 4.18
N THR A 71 30.07 -23.31 5.07
CA THR A 71 30.11 -22.85 6.47
C THR A 71 30.54 -21.39 6.62
N ALA A 72 31.35 -20.86 5.69
CA ALA A 72 31.64 -19.42 5.65
C ALA A 72 30.41 -18.61 5.20
N ALA A 73 29.73 -19.04 4.13
CA ALA A 73 28.53 -18.38 3.63
C ALA A 73 27.35 -18.40 4.63
N GLU A 74 27.18 -19.49 5.38
CA GLU A 74 26.19 -19.59 6.47
C GLU A 74 26.49 -18.63 7.63
N ARG A 75 27.78 -18.38 7.92
CA ARG A 75 28.19 -17.37 8.92
C ARG A 75 27.86 -15.96 8.45
N ASP A 76 28.05 -15.66 7.16
CA ASP A 76 27.71 -14.35 6.58
C ASP A 76 26.21 -14.04 6.69
N ILE A 77 25.33 -15.04 6.54
CA ILE A 77 23.89 -14.90 6.81
C ILE A 77 23.64 -14.51 8.27
N GLY A 78 24.33 -15.15 9.22
CA GLY A 78 24.22 -14.83 10.64
C GLY A 78 24.64 -13.38 10.96
N ILE A 79 25.75 -12.92 10.37
CA ILE A 79 26.24 -11.54 10.52
C ILE A 79 25.26 -10.55 9.92
N ALA A 80 24.79 -10.78 8.68
CA ALA A 80 23.81 -9.94 8.01
C ALA A 80 22.47 -9.89 8.77
N GLY A 81 22.03 -11.01 9.33
CA GLY A 81 20.86 -11.09 10.20
C GLY A 81 21.01 -10.22 11.46
N GLY A 82 22.17 -10.25 12.10
CA GLY A 82 22.50 -9.38 13.24
C GLY A 82 22.44 -7.90 12.88
N LEU A 83 23.06 -7.50 11.76
CA LEU A 83 23.03 -6.12 11.26
C LEU A 83 21.61 -5.64 10.95
N ARG A 84 20.77 -6.52 10.37
CA ARG A 84 19.37 -6.22 10.07
C ARG A 84 18.57 -5.92 11.34
N ILE A 85 18.77 -6.71 12.40
CA ILE A 85 18.11 -6.49 13.70
C ILE A 85 18.55 -5.16 14.30
N GLN A 86 19.85 -4.85 14.29
CA GLN A 86 20.37 -3.58 14.80
C GLN A 86 19.82 -2.37 14.03
N ALA A 87 19.80 -2.43 12.70
CA ALA A 87 19.24 -1.37 11.86
C ALA A 87 17.72 -1.22 12.09
N GLY A 88 17.00 -2.32 12.26
CA GLY A 88 15.59 -2.32 12.64
C GLY A 88 15.34 -1.64 13.99
N ALA A 89 16.11 -1.98 15.02
CA ALA A 89 16.00 -1.35 16.34
C ALA A 89 16.30 0.17 16.28
N ARG A 90 17.28 0.60 15.48
CA ARG A 90 17.57 2.02 15.27
C ARG A 90 16.43 2.74 14.55
N ALA A 91 15.82 2.12 13.54
CA ALA A 91 14.67 2.68 12.83
C ALA A 91 13.47 2.87 13.76
N THR A 92 13.08 1.83 14.51
CA THR A 92 11.98 1.91 15.48
C THR A 92 12.27 2.95 16.56
N ARG A 93 13.53 3.09 16.99
CA ARG A 93 13.91 4.14 17.95
C ARG A 93 13.66 5.55 17.40
N LEU A 94 14.01 5.82 16.14
CA LEU A 94 13.76 7.14 15.53
C LEU A 94 12.27 7.42 15.35
N GLU A 95 11.51 6.40 14.95
CA GLU A 95 10.06 6.47 14.83
C GLU A 95 9.40 6.84 16.16
N VAL A 96 9.70 6.10 17.23
CA VAL A 96 9.19 6.40 18.59
C VAL A 96 9.59 7.80 19.05
N LEU A 97 10.83 8.23 18.79
CA LEU A 97 11.27 9.59 19.14
C LEU A 97 10.48 10.68 18.39
N SER A 98 10.24 10.48 17.09
CA SER A 98 9.44 11.39 16.27
C SER A 98 8.00 11.47 16.75
N GLU A 99 7.36 10.32 16.98
CA GLU A 99 5.99 10.26 17.49
C GLU A 99 5.88 10.91 18.87
N THR A 100 6.84 10.67 19.75
CA THR A 100 6.91 11.30 21.08
C THR A 100 7.03 12.82 20.97
N ALA A 101 7.87 13.31 20.05
CA ALA A 101 8.02 14.75 19.82
C ALA A 101 6.72 15.38 19.28
N ILE A 102 6.06 14.74 18.32
CA ILE A 102 4.77 15.19 17.76
C ILE A 102 3.68 15.22 18.84
N ALA A 103 3.59 14.18 19.67
CA ALA A 103 2.64 14.13 20.78
C ALA A 103 2.91 15.25 21.80
N PHE A 104 4.19 15.50 22.13
CA PHE A 104 4.58 16.60 23.01
C PHE A 104 4.21 17.99 22.45
N ILE A 105 4.47 18.23 21.17
CA ILE A 105 4.08 19.47 20.46
C ILE A 105 2.57 19.66 20.49
N THR A 106 1.80 18.57 20.31
CA THR A 106 0.34 18.59 20.33
C THR A 106 -0.20 18.99 21.71
N ILE A 107 0.41 18.51 22.80
CA ILE A 107 0.05 18.90 24.17
C ILE A 107 0.29 20.39 24.39
N ILE A 108 1.48 20.91 24.06
CA ILE A 108 1.79 22.34 24.23
C ILE A 108 0.82 23.18 23.39
N SER A 109 0.47 22.72 22.19
CA SER A 109 -0.47 23.44 21.34
C SER A 109 -1.88 23.49 21.91
N ALA A 110 -2.37 22.36 22.45
CA ALA A 110 -3.66 22.30 23.12
C ALA A 110 -3.70 23.20 24.38
N GLN A 111 -2.61 23.23 25.16
CA GLN A 111 -2.49 24.13 26.31
C GLN A 111 -2.59 25.60 25.86
N ARG A 112 -1.89 25.99 24.79
CA ARG A 112 -1.95 27.37 24.28
C ARG A 112 -3.34 27.73 23.74
N ARG A 113 -4.06 26.81 23.11
CA ARG A 113 -5.46 27.03 22.70
C ARG A 113 -6.37 27.31 23.88
N ILE A 114 -6.22 26.56 24.98
CA ILE A 114 -6.98 26.79 26.22
C ILE A 114 -6.68 28.18 26.78
N GLU A 115 -5.41 28.59 26.81
CA GLU A 115 -5.02 29.94 27.25
C GLU A 115 -5.67 31.04 26.39
N ILE A 116 -5.68 30.88 25.06
CA ILE A 116 -6.32 31.85 24.15
C ILE A 116 -7.83 31.97 24.46
N PHE A 117 -8.53 30.85 24.66
CA PHE A 117 -9.95 30.89 25.02
C PHE A 117 -10.18 31.46 26.43
N ASP A 118 -9.30 31.19 27.39
CA ASP A 118 -9.36 31.77 28.74
C ASP A 118 -9.19 33.29 28.71
N GLU A 119 -8.25 33.80 27.89
CA GLU A 119 -8.09 35.25 27.64
C GLU A 119 -9.36 35.86 27.03
N GLN A 120 -10.01 35.17 26.08
CA GLN A 120 -11.25 35.66 25.47
C GLN A 120 -12.42 35.66 26.46
N ILE A 121 -12.63 34.58 27.22
CA ILE A 121 -13.69 34.47 28.23
C ILE A 121 -13.54 35.59 29.27
N ALA A 122 -12.33 35.80 29.80
CA ALA A 122 -12.06 36.87 30.76
C ALA A 122 -12.39 38.26 30.18
N SER A 123 -12.13 38.49 28.89
CA SER A 123 -12.46 39.75 28.22
C SER A 123 -13.97 39.99 28.07
N PHE A 124 -14.78 38.92 28.03
CA PHE A 124 -16.24 38.99 27.97
C PHE A 124 -16.86 39.09 29.36
N ASP A 125 -16.28 38.42 30.36
CA ASP A 125 -16.69 38.54 31.76
C ASP A 125 -16.54 39.98 32.28
N GLN A 126 -15.62 40.76 31.70
CA GLN A 126 -15.50 42.20 31.96
C GLN A 126 -16.49 43.05 31.13
N LEU A 127 -16.88 42.60 29.93
CA LEU A 127 -17.74 43.36 29.01
C LEU A 127 -19.22 43.25 29.40
N ILE A 128 -19.70 42.05 29.75
CA ILE A 128 -21.12 41.78 30.02
C ILE A 128 -21.68 42.69 31.13
N PRO A 129 -21.02 42.88 32.29
CA PRO A 129 -21.52 43.79 33.33
C PRO A 129 -21.66 45.25 32.86
N LEU A 130 -20.78 45.70 31.95
CA LEU A 130 -20.86 47.03 31.35
C LEU A 130 -22.06 47.16 30.42
N LEU A 131 -22.39 46.10 29.67
CA LEU A 131 -23.58 46.03 28.82
C LEU A 131 -24.85 46.03 29.67
N GLU A 132 -24.91 45.23 30.74
CA GLU A 132 -26.04 45.20 31.67
C GLU A 132 -26.33 46.57 32.26
N LYS A 133 -25.29 47.29 32.69
CA LYS A 133 -25.44 48.66 33.19
C LYS A 133 -26.01 49.61 32.14
N ARG A 134 -25.53 49.55 30.89
CA ARG A 134 -26.07 50.37 29.78
C ARG A 134 -27.52 50.04 29.45
N VAL A 135 -27.93 48.77 29.58
CA VAL A 135 -29.33 48.36 29.41
C VAL A 135 -30.21 48.91 30.55
N GLN A 136 -29.72 48.86 31.80
CA GLN A 136 -30.42 49.45 32.96
C GLN A 136 -30.58 50.98 32.83
N GLU A 137 -29.61 51.65 32.22
CA GLU A 137 -29.64 53.08 31.90
C GLU A 137 -30.50 53.40 30.65
N GLY A 138 -31.11 52.41 30.01
CA GLY A 138 -31.93 52.57 28.81
C GLY A 138 -31.14 52.91 27.54
N ALA A 139 -29.80 52.82 27.58
CA ALA A 139 -28.89 53.21 26.51
C ALA A 139 -28.52 52.05 25.56
N SER A 140 -29.00 50.83 25.80
CA SER A 140 -28.79 49.64 24.94
C SER A 140 -29.97 48.65 25.05
N SER A 141 -30.07 47.73 24.09
CA SER A 141 -31.08 46.67 24.05
C SER A 141 -30.63 45.44 24.85
N PRO A 142 -31.55 44.75 25.58
CA PRO A 142 -31.25 43.45 26.20
C PRO A 142 -30.70 42.39 25.23
N ALA A 143 -31.03 42.52 23.94
CA ALA A 143 -30.51 41.64 22.89
C ALA A 143 -28.98 41.76 22.70
N GLU A 144 -28.37 42.91 23.03
CA GLU A 144 -26.92 43.09 22.98
C GLU A 144 -26.22 42.28 24.08
N THR A 145 -26.72 42.35 25.31
CA THR A 145 -26.20 41.55 26.43
C THR A 145 -26.29 40.05 26.13
N LEU A 146 -27.43 39.58 25.62
CA LEU A 146 -27.62 38.18 25.24
C LEU A 146 -26.62 37.74 24.15
N ARG A 147 -26.33 38.59 23.15
CA ARG A 147 -25.32 38.25 22.12
C ARG A 147 -23.92 38.10 22.71
N ALA A 148 -23.52 39.00 23.61
CA ALA A 148 -22.23 38.91 24.28
C ALA A 148 -22.15 37.64 25.16
N GLN A 149 -23.24 37.30 25.84
CA GLN A 149 -23.31 36.11 26.69
C GLN A 149 -23.24 34.81 25.88
N VAL A 150 -23.97 34.73 24.76
CA VAL A 150 -23.87 33.61 23.82
C VAL A 150 -22.45 33.46 23.27
N ALA A 151 -21.79 34.55 22.88
CA ALA A 151 -20.41 34.51 22.41
C ALA A 151 -19.44 33.97 23.49
N ALA A 152 -19.59 34.44 24.74
CA ALA A 152 -18.80 33.94 25.87
C ALA A 152 -19.04 32.44 26.15
N ASP A 153 -20.30 32.00 26.09
CA ASP A 153 -20.65 30.58 26.27
C ASP A 153 -20.07 29.69 25.18
N LEU A 154 -20.08 30.14 23.92
CA LEU A 154 -19.42 29.42 22.83
C LEU A 154 -17.91 29.27 23.06
N PHE A 155 -17.22 30.29 23.61
CA PHE A 155 -15.81 30.17 23.98
C PHE A 155 -15.59 29.20 25.14
N ARG A 156 -16.51 29.13 26.12
CA ARG A 156 -16.46 28.12 27.19
C ARG A 156 -16.61 26.71 26.63
N VAL A 157 -17.51 26.51 25.67
CA VAL A 157 -17.68 25.22 24.98
C VAL A 157 -16.38 24.80 24.26
N GLU A 158 -15.78 25.69 23.47
CA GLU A 158 -14.53 25.39 22.75
C GLU A 158 -13.34 25.18 23.69
N ARG A 159 -13.31 25.85 24.84
CA ARG A 159 -12.33 25.59 25.90
C ARG A 159 -12.47 24.19 26.49
N GLU A 160 -13.68 23.74 26.81
CA GLU A 160 -13.92 22.39 27.35
C GLU A 160 -13.60 21.30 26.32
N ARG A 161 -13.88 21.56 25.03
CA ARG A 161 -13.42 20.71 23.93
C ARG A 161 -11.90 20.63 23.87
N SER A 162 -11.21 21.76 23.98
CA SER A 162 -9.74 21.83 23.98
C SER A 162 -9.12 21.12 25.18
N LYS A 163 -9.75 21.18 26.36
CA LYS A 163 -9.34 20.39 27.54
C LYS A 163 -9.48 18.89 27.32
N THR A 164 -10.56 18.46 26.67
CA THR A 164 -10.76 17.05 26.32
C THR A 164 -9.67 16.58 25.36
N GLN A 165 -9.35 17.38 24.34
CA GLN A 165 -8.23 17.11 23.41
C GLN A 165 -6.89 17.04 24.13
N LEU A 166 -6.61 17.96 25.06
CA LEU A 166 -5.42 17.94 25.90
C LEU A 166 -5.33 16.65 26.73
N ALA A 167 -6.44 16.20 27.32
CA ALA A 167 -6.48 14.96 28.09
C ALA A 167 -6.18 13.74 27.22
N THR A 168 -6.67 13.69 25.98
CA THR A 168 -6.34 12.63 25.01
C THR A 168 -4.87 12.67 24.64
N ALA A 169 -4.35 13.83 24.21
CA ALA A 169 -2.94 13.98 23.82
C ALA A 169 -1.97 13.61 24.96
N ARG A 170 -2.34 13.88 26.22
CA ARG A 170 -1.56 13.46 27.40
C ARG A 170 -1.52 11.94 27.56
N ARG A 171 -2.62 11.23 27.28
CA ARG A 171 -2.66 9.76 27.32
C ARG A 171 -1.81 9.17 26.20
N ASP A 172 -1.88 9.74 25.00
CA ASP A 172 -1.08 9.30 23.86
C ASP A 172 0.42 9.43 24.15
N LEU A 173 0.84 10.58 24.70
CA LEU A 173 2.25 10.76 25.12
C LEU A 173 2.65 9.80 26.24
N ALA A 174 1.78 9.54 27.22
CA ALA A 174 2.08 8.60 28.30
C ALA A 174 2.34 7.18 27.76
N ILE A 175 1.53 6.72 26.81
CA ILE A 175 1.69 5.41 26.17
C ILE A 175 3.03 5.34 25.43
N LEU A 176 3.40 6.39 24.69
CA LEU A 176 4.69 6.46 24.00
C LEU A 176 5.88 6.46 24.97
N MET A 177 5.71 7.01 26.17
CA MET A 177 6.70 6.96 27.25
C MET A 177 6.70 5.64 28.03
N GLY A 178 5.79 4.71 27.72
CA GLY A 178 5.67 3.40 28.40
C GLY A 178 4.84 3.42 29.69
N ASP A 179 4.10 4.49 29.95
CA ASP A 179 3.18 4.61 31.08
C ASP A 179 1.74 4.28 30.67
N SER A 180 0.99 3.61 31.55
CA SER A 180 -0.44 3.31 31.33
C SER A 180 -1.36 4.53 31.54
N SER A 181 -0.85 5.60 32.15
CA SER A 181 -1.60 6.83 32.39
C SER A 181 -0.66 8.05 32.55
N PRO A 182 -1.15 9.28 32.28
CA PRO A 182 -0.30 10.48 32.37
C PRO A 182 0.11 10.80 33.81
N ARG A 183 1.43 10.86 34.08
CA ARG A 183 1.98 11.25 35.39
C ARG A 183 2.30 12.74 35.55
N PHE A 184 2.02 13.55 34.53
CA PHE A 184 2.31 14.99 34.50
C PHE A 184 1.04 15.77 34.17
N GLY A 185 0.86 16.96 34.75
CA GLY A 185 -0.30 17.82 34.51
C GLY A 185 -0.16 18.72 33.28
N THR A 186 1.01 19.36 33.14
CA THR A 186 1.32 20.35 32.11
C THR A 186 2.64 20.02 31.43
N ALA A 187 2.76 20.34 30.13
CA ALA A 187 4.03 20.37 29.42
C ALA A 187 4.51 21.82 29.29
N VAL A 188 5.83 22.01 29.23
CA VAL A 188 6.46 23.32 29.09
C VAL A 188 7.34 23.32 27.85
N GLY A 189 7.09 24.24 26.92
CA GLY A 189 7.90 24.43 25.73
C GLY A 189 7.57 25.73 25.01
N ARG A 190 8.49 26.21 24.17
CA ARG A 190 8.36 27.47 23.43
C ARG A 190 8.17 27.21 21.94
N LEU A 191 6.92 27.10 21.49
CA LEU A 191 6.60 26.94 20.07
C LEU A 191 6.96 28.18 19.23
N ALA A 192 7.05 29.36 19.85
CA ALA A 192 7.40 30.60 19.15
C ALA A 192 8.85 30.63 18.60
N ASN A 193 9.72 29.74 19.07
CA ASN A 193 11.08 29.63 18.58
C ASN A 193 11.08 28.94 17.22
N ILE A 194 11.43 29.69 16.18
CA ILE A 194 11.46 29.23 14.79
C ILE A 194 12.92 29.28 14.32
N GLY A 195 13.39 28.19 13.72
CA GLY A 195 14.72 28.09 13.10
C GLY A 195 14.67 28.22 11.57
N GLN A 196 15.82 28.40 10.93
CA GLN A 196 15.93 28.28 9.47
C GLN A 196 16.00 26.79 9.08
N PRO A 197 15.11 26.32 8.20
CA PRO A 197 15.15 24.94 7.76
C PRO A 197 16.34 24.68 6.82
N PRO A 198 16.92 23.46 6.81
CA PRO A 198 17.90 23.08 5.80
C PRO A 198 17.26 23.07 4.41
N SER A 199 18.06 23.05 3.34
CA SER A 199 17.49 22.93 1.99
C SER A 199 16.86 21.55 1.76
N PHE A 200 15.84 21.46 0.90
CA PHE A 200 15.22 20.18 0.57
C PHE A 200 16.23 19.15 0.04
N GLN A 201 17.20 19.58 -0.77
CA GLN A 201 18.26 18.69 -1.26
C GLN A 201 19.12 18.12 -0.11
N ALA A 202 19.40 18.90 0.93
CA ALA A 202 20.12 18.41 2.10
C ALA A 202 19.30 17.35 2.86
N VAL A 203 17.98 17.52 2.95
CA VAL A 203 17.06 16.52 3.52
C VAL A 203 17.08 15.24 2.70
N VAL A 204 16.93 15.32 1.37
CA VAL A 204 16.94 14.16 0.47
C VAL A 204 18.28 13.40 0.55
N ASN A 205 19.41 14.10 0.59
CA ASN A 205 20.72 13.47 0.73
C ASN A 205 20.86 12.74 2.07
N ALA A 206 20.25 13.27 3.14
CA ALA A 206 20.30 12.66 4.45
C ALA A 206 19.41 11.40 4.57
N ILE A 207 18.38 11.27 3.73
CA ILE A 207 17.51 10.07 3.67
C ILE A 207 18.31 8.82 3.28
N GLU A 208 19.37 8.93 2.47
CA GLU A 208 20.21 7.77 2.10
C GLU A 208 20.84 7.08 3.31
N ALA A 209 21.13 7.86 4.37
CA ALA A 209 21.67 7.36 5.63
C ALA A 209 20.59 6.93 6.63
N ASN A 210 19.30 6.99 6.26
CA ASN A 210 18.19 6.64 7.15
C ASN A 210 18.31 5.18 7.62
N PRO A 211 18.17 4.87 8.93
CA PRO A 211 18.22 3.50 9.44
C PRO A 211 17.25 2.51 8.79
N GLN A 212 16.07 2.96 8.34
CA GLN A 212 15.12 2.16 7.56
C GLN A 212 15.70 1.75 6.21
N LEU A 213 16.45 2.63 5.52
CA LEU A 213 17.17 2.26 4.29
C LEU A 213 18.42 1.43 4.57
N MET A 214 19.13 1.71 5.66
CA MET A 214 20.28 0.91 6.09
C MET A 214 19.89 -0.52 6.48
N ARG A 215 18.67 -0.76 6.96
CA ARG A 215 18.15 -2.12 7.15
C ARG A 215 18.16 -2.91 5.85
N TRP A 216 17.84 -2.28 4.72
CA TRP A 216 17.81 -2.95 3.42
C TRP A 216 19.20 -3.33 2.94
N THR A 217 20.27 -2.62 3.32
CA THR A 217 21.64 -3.06 2.97
C THR A 217 21.99 -4.38 3.66
N ALA A 218 21.57 -4.57 4.92
CA ALA A 218 21.72 -5.83 5.63
C ALA A 218 20.84 -6.95 5.03
N VAL A 219 19.61 -6.65 4.59
CA VAL A 219 18.75 -7.61 3.89
C VAL A 219 19.36 -8.02 2.55
N THR A 220 19.87 -7.08 1.76
CA THR A 220 20.56 -7.35 0.49
C THR A 220 21.80 -8.22 0.72
N ALA A 221 22.60 -7.92 1.75
CA ALA A 221 23.75 -8.75 2.13
C ALA A 221 23.34 -10.18 2.47
N GLN A 222 22.24 -10.36 3.22
CA GLN A 222 21.68 -11.67 3.51
C GLN A 222 21.26 -12.42 2.23
N ARG A 223 20.54 -11.75 1.31
CA ARG A 223 20.12 -12.36 0.03
C ARG A 223 21.30 -12.71 -0.88
N ASN A 224 22.35 -11.90 -0.88
CA ASN A 224 23.58 -12.20 -1.60
C ASN A 224 24.27 -13.46 -1.05
N ALA A 225 24.31 -13.63 0.27
CA ALA A 225 24.86 -14.83 0.90
C ALA A 225 24.00 -16.08 0.60
N GLU A 226 22.67 -15.96 0.61
CA GLU A 226 21.75 -17.04 0.21
C GLU A 226 21.94 -17.46 -1.26
N LEU A 227 22.12 -16.50 -2.17
CA LEU A 227 22.45 -16.76 -3.57
C LEU A 227 23.81 -17.48 -3.71
N LEU A 228 24.81 -17.06 -2.92
CA LEU A 228 26.11 -17.71 -2.91
C LEU A 228 26.00 -19.15 -2.41
N ILE A 229 25.23 -19.43 -1.35
CA ILE A 229 24.94 -20.79 -0.89
C ILE A 229 24.26 -21.61 -1.99
N ALA A 230 23.25 -21.05 -2.67
CA ALA A 230 22.56 -21.75 -3.76
C ALA A 230 23.52 -22.10 -4.91
N ARG A 231 24.45 -21.21 -5.25
CA ARG A 231 25.51 -21.47 -6.24
C ARG A 231 26.52 -22.52 -5.78
N LEU A 232 26.92 -22.49 -4.50
CA LEU A 232 27.86 -23.47 -3.94
C LEU A 232 27.27 -24.87 -3.89
N LYS A 233 25.95 -25.03 -3.65
CA LYS A 233 25.28 -26.34 -3.66
C LYS A 233 25.29 -27.04 -5.01
N ALA A 234 25.47 -26.31 -6.11
CA ALA A 234 25.63 -26.88 -7.45
C ALA A 234 27.04 -27.42 -7.71
N ILE A 235 28.02 -27.04 -6.87
CA ILE A 235 29.41 -27.48 -7.01
C ILE A 235 29.59 -28.79 -6.23
N PRO A 236 30.16 -29.85 -6.85
CA PRO A 236 30.46 -31.10 -6.16
C PRO A 236 31.41 -30.89 -4.99
N ASP A 237 31.05 -31.40 -3.81
CA ASP A 237 31.88 -31.32 -2.61
C ASP A 237 32.65 -32.62 -2.37
N VAL A 238 33.97 -32.52 -2.30
CA VAL A 238 34.82 -33.67 -1.94
C VAL A 238 34.66 -33.97 -0.46
N ARG A 239 34.13 -35.14 -0.12
CA ARG A 239 34.01 -35.61 1.27
C ARG A 239 35.06 -36.66 1.54
N ILE A 240 35.81 -36.47 2.61
CA ILE A 240 36.80 -37.44 3.10
C ILE A 240 36.23 -38.09 4.35
N ALA A 241 36.13 -39.41 4.37
CA ALA A 241 35.65 -40.20 5.48
C ALA A 241 36.75 -41.15 5.96
N ALA A 242 36.95 -41.21 7.28
CA ALA A 242 37.78 -42.20 7.94
C ALA A 242 36.90 -42.97 8.93
N GLY A 243 36.91 -44.30 8.87
CA GLY A 243 36.11 -45.16 9.74
C GLY A 243 36.92 -46.35 10.24
N TRP A 244 36.73 -46.73 11.51
CA TRP A 244 37.27 -47.96 12.07
C TRP A 244 36.18 -49.03 12.01
N ARG A 245 36.51 -50.23 11.54
CA ARG A 245 35.60 -51.38 11.55
C ARG A 245 36.30 -52.60 12.12
N HIS A 246 35.66 -53.25 13.08
CA HIS A 246 36.08 -54.54 13.62
C HIS A 246 35.25 -55.65 12.96
N TYR A 247 35.91 -56.71 12.49
CA TYR A 247 35.27 -57.84 11.83
C TYR A 247 35.14 -58.99 12.83
N GLN A 248 33.91 -59.32 13.24
CA GLN A 248 33.66 -60.36 14.26
C GLN A 248 33.98 -61.78 13.76
N ASP A 249 33.90 -62.01 12.44
CA ASP A 249 34.13 -63.33 11.84
C ASP A 249 35.62 -63.70 11.77
N THR A 250 36.51 -62.71 11.64
CA THR A 250 37.97 -62.90 11.59
C THR A 250 38.71 -62.34 12.82
N ASN A 251 38.01 -61.65 13.72
CA ASN A 251 38.55 -60.94 14.89
C ASN A 251 39.59 -59.85 14.57
N ASP A 252 39.54 -59.28 13.36
CA ASP A 252 40.49 -58.26 12.90
C ASP A 252 39.93 -56.84 12.98
N ASN A 253 40.83 -55.87 13.12
CA ASN A 253 40.52 -54.44 13.03
C ASN A 253 41.00 -53.85 11.72
N ALA A 254 40.16 -53.05 11.05
CA ALA A 254 40.52 -52.35 9.84
C ALA A 254 40.17 -50.86 9.92
N VAL A 255 41.06 -50.04 9.37
CA VAL A 255 40.81 -48.62 9.11
C VAL A 255 40.38 -48.47 7.65
N ARG A 256 39.24 -47.83 7.42
CA ARG A 256 38.71 -47.49 6.11
C ARG A 256 38.87 -46.00 5.87
N LEU A 257 39.62 -45.65 4.84
CA LEU A 257 39.68 -44.30 4.29
C LEU A 257 38.86 -44.29 2.99
N GLY A 258 37.95 -43.34 2.85
CA GLY A 258 37.12 -43.18 1.67
C GLY A 258 37.03 -41.73 1.25
N VAL A 259 37.13 -41.47 -0.05
CA VAL A 259 36.83 -40.16 -0.64
C VAL A 259 35.58 -40.33 -1.48
N SER A 260 34.57 -39.48 -1.27
CA SER A 260 33.33 -39.49 -2.06
C SER A 260 33.05 -38.10 -2.62
N ILE A 261 32.81 -38.02 -3.92
CA ILE A 261 32.44 -36.79 -4.63
C ILE A 261 31.06 -37.03 -5.24
N PRO A 262 29.98 -36.44 -4.69
CA PRO A 262 28.66 -36.55 -5.29
C PRO A 262 28.59 -35.65 -6.54
N LEU A 263 28.36 -36.23 -7.71
CA LEU A 263 28.21 -35.49 -8.97
C LEU A 263 26.71 -35.25 -9.24
N PRO A 264 26.22 -34.00 -9.14
CA PRO A 264 24.82 -33.68 -9.43
C PRO A 264 24.59 -33.61 -10.94
N ILE A 265 24.28 -34.76 -11.56
CA ILE A 265 24.03 -34.85 -13.00
C ILE A 265 22.61 -34.40 -13.41
N PHE A 266 21.61 -34.60 -12.54
CA PHE A 266 20.21 -34.22 -12.82
C PHE A 266 19.73 -32.99 -12.04
N ASP A 267 20.25 -32.78 -10.82
CA ASP A 267 19.85 -31.67 -9.95
C ASP A 267 21.00 -30.71 -9.70
N GLN A 268 21.19 -29.77 -10.64
CA GLN A 268 22.20 -28.71 -10.57
C GLN A 268 21.75 -27.51 -9.71
N ASN A 269 20.69 -27.67 -8.90
CA ASN A 269 20.15 -26.63 -8.04
C ASN A 269 19.70 -25.34 -8.78
N THR A 270 19.47 -25.42 -10.10
CA THR A 270 19.15 -24.27 -10.98
C THR A 270 17.89 -23.53 -10.53
N GLY A 271 16.84 -24.26 -10.12
CA GLY A 271 15.60 -23.66 -9.60
C GLY A 271 15.83 -22.79 -8.35
N ASN A 272 16.64 -23.26 -7.40
CA ASN A 272 16.97 -22.49 -6.19
C ASN A 272 17.89 -21.29 -6.49
N ILE A 273 18.78 -21.42 -7.48
CA ILE A 273 19.62 -20.30 -7.94
C ILE A 273 18.74 -19.19 -8.55
N ILE A 274 17.81 -19.54 -9.44
CA ILE A 274 16.86 -18.59 -10.02
C ILE A 274 15.99 -17.97 -8.92
N ALA A 275 15.43 -18.77 -8.02
CA ALA A 275 14.62 -18.25 -6.90
C ALA A 275 15.41 -17.28 -6.00
N ALA A 276 16.68 -17.56 -5.73
CA ALA A 276 17.56 -16.68 -4.95
C ALA A 276 17.92 -15.39 -5.72
N GLN A 277 18.15 -15.47 -7.04
CA GLN A 277 18.36 -14.29 -7.90
C GLN A 277 17.12 -13.39 -7.93
N GLU A 278 15.94 -13.97 -8.14
CA GLU A 278 14.68 -13.21 -8.13
C GLU A 278 14.37 -12.62 -6.76
N SER A 279 14.71 -13.32 -5.68
CA SER A 279 14.57 -12.79 -4.31
C SER A 279 15.49 -11.58 -4.07
N LEU A 280 16.69 -11.57 -4.65
CA LEU A 280 17.60 -10.43 -4.60
C LEU A 280 17.07 -9.25 -5.44
N ALA A 281 16.60 -9.52 -6.66
CA ALA A 281 16.00 -8.51 -7.54
C ALA A 281 14.77 -7.86 -6.87
N LYS A 282 13.90 -8.66 -6.27
CA LYS A 282 12.77 -8.22 -5.44
C LYS A 282 13.23 -7.29 -4.31
N THR A 283 14.26 -7.69 -3.56
CA THR A 283 14.79 -6.88 -2.44
C THR A 283 15.30 -5.51 -2.91
N ASN A 284 15.95 -5.44 -4.07
CA ASN A 284 16.42 -4.19 -4.65
C ASN A 284 15.26 -3.28 -5.08
N ALA A 285 14.22 -3.85 -5.68
CA ALA A 285 13.00 -3.11 -6.02
C ALA A 285 12.28 -2.59 -4.76
N GLU A 286 12.14 -3.43 -3.72
CA GLU A 286 11.58 -3.03 -2.43
C GLU A 286 12.36 -1.88 -1.78
N ARG A 287 13.70 -1.93 -1.81
CA ARG A 287 14.54 -0.82 -1.33
C ARG A 287 14.30 0.48 -2.10
N ALA A 288 14.22 0.40 -3.43
CA ALA A 288 13.97 1.56 -4.28
C ALA A 288 12.59 2.20 -3.99
N ILE A 289 11.55 1.37 -3.83
CA ILE A 289 10.21 1.81 -3.46
C ILE A 289 10.23 2.49 -2.08
N ASN A 290 10.84 1.87 -1.07
CA ASN A 290 10.93 2.45 0.26
C ASN A 290 11.68 3.79 0.27
N LYS A 291 12.75 3.93 -0.53
CA LYS A 291 13.44 5.21 -0.70
C LYS A 291 12.51 6.28 -1.26
N LEU A 292 11.72 5.97 -2.30
CA LEU A 292 10.75 6.92 -2.87
C LEU A 292 9.65 7.29 -1.87
N VAL A 293 9.18 6.33 -1.06
CA VAL A 293 8.22 6.60 0.03
C VAL A 293 8.81 7.57 1.04
N LEU A 294 10.05 7.37 1.48
CA LEU A 294 10.72 8.27 2.42
C LEU A 294 10.93 9.69 1.85
N ILE A 295 11.33 9.79 0.58
CA ILE A 295 11.44 11.08 -0.12
C ILE A 295 10.08 11.79 -0.18
N SER A 296 9.00 11.06 -0.43
CA SER A 296 7.64 11.62 -0.43
C SER A 296 7.19 12.11 0.95
N ILE A 297 7.47 11.36 2.01
CA ILE A 297 7.16 11.80 3.39
C ILE A 297 7.97 13.06 3.72
N ALA A 298 9.27 13.07 3.41
CA ALA A 298 10.13 14.24 3.62
C ALA A 298 9.68 15.45 2.79
N GLY A 299 9.28 15.26 1.53
CA GLY A 299 8.74 16.30 0.67
C GLY A 299 7.49 16.94 1.26
N ARG A 300 6.50 16.13 1.65
CA ARG A 300 5.28 16.64 2.30
C ARG A 300 5.56 17.39 3.60
N ALA A 301 6.47 16.87 4.44
CA ALA A 301 6.87 17.54 5.66
C ALA A 301 7.58 18.87 5.35
N TYR A 302 8.44 18.91 4.32
CA TYR A 302 9.13 20.13 3.89
C TYR A 302 8.17 21.19 3.31
N ASP A 303 7.19 20.77 2.52
CA ASP A 303 6.17 21.68 1.99
C ASP A 303 5.30 22.25 3.11
N ALA A 304 4.90 21.41 4.09
CA ALA A 304 4.18 21.86 5.28
C ALA A 304 5.01 22.87 6.10
N LEU A 305 6.31 22.62 6.25
CA LEU A 305 7.26 23.49 6.95
C LEU A 305 7.36 24.87 6.29
N THR A 306 7.58 24.89 4.97
CA THR A 306 7.73 26.13 4.20
C THR A 306 6.42 26.91 4.11
N GLY A 307 5.29 26.23 3.94
CA GLY A 307 3.96 26.81 4.01
C GLY A 307 3.68 27.46 5.36
N ALA A 308 3.96 26.75 6.46
CA ALA A 308 3.80 27.27 7.82
C ALA A 308 4.67 28.52 8.07
N LEU A 309 5.92 28.54 7.57
CA LEU A 309 6.79 29.71 7.67
C LEU A 309 6.25 30.93 6.92
N ALA A 310 5.75 30.72 5.70
CA ALA A 310 5.15 31.80 4.90
C ALA A 310 3.89 32.36 5.58
N GLU A 311 3.05 31.49 6.13
CA GLU A 311 1.85 31.85 6.88
C GLU A 311 2.19 32.62 8.16
N LEU A 312 3.13 32.12 8.97
CA LEU A 312 3.59 32.79 10.20
C LEU A 312 4.16 34.19 9.92
N LYS A 313 4.90 34.34 8.81
CA LYS A 313 5.42 35.65 8.40
C LYS A 313 4.27 36.63 8.16
N LEU A 314 3.26 36.24 7.39
CA LEU A 314 2.11 37.09 7.10
C LEU A 314 1.32 37.41 8.37
N LEU A 315 1.01 36.39 9.19
CA LEU A 315 0.26 36.53 10.43
C LEU A 315 0.93 37.51 11.40
N ARG A 316 2.24 37.37 11.62
CA ARG A 316 3.00 38.20 12.56
C ARG A 316 3.29 39.61 12.04
N SER A 317 3.51 39.75 10.74
CA SER A 317 3.87 41.04 10.15
C SER A 317 2.69 41.99 9.95
N SER A 318 1.50 41.46 9.62
CA SER A 318 0.36 42.29 9.20
C SER A 318 -0.98 41.87 9.81
N VAL A 319 -1.35 40.58 9.76
CA VAL A 319 -2.71 40.15 10.12
C VAL A 319 -3.01 40.38 11.59
N ILE A 320 -2.18 39.84 12.50
CA ILE A 320 -2.39 39.97 13.95
C ILE A 320 -2.25 41.44 14.38
N PRO A 321 -1.21 42.20 13.98
CA PRO A 321 -1.11 43.62 14.32
C PRO A 321 -2.32 44.43 13.85
N ASN A 322 -2.79 44.22 12.61
CA ASN A 322 -3.93 44.95 12.07
C ASN A 322 -5.25 44.56 12.76
N ALA A 323 -5.46 43.27 13.03
CA ALA A 323 -6.64 42.80 13.76
C ALA A 323 -6.66 43.38 15.19
N ARG A 324 -5.53 43.39 15.89
CA ARG A 324 -5.41 44.00 17.23
C ARG A 324 -5.67 45.50 17.20
N LYS A 325 -5.04 46.22 16.27
CA LYS A 325 -5.24 47.68 16.11
C LYS A 325 -6.69 48.02 15.76
N ALA A 326 -7.33 47.24 14.89
CA ALA A 326 -8.75 47.38 14.58
C ALA A 326 -9.60 47.14 15.84
N SER A 327 -9.30 46.10 16.62
CA SER A 327 -10.02 45.77 17.85
C SER A 327 -9.92 46.88 18.89
N GLU A 328 -8.72 47.42 19.09
CA GLU A 328 -8.48 48.57 19.98
C GLU A 328 -9.26 49.82 19.52
N THR A 329 -9.25 50.11 18.21
CA THR A 329 -9.95 51.26 17.64
C THR A 329 -11.46 51.13 17.79
N VAL A 330 -12.03 49.97 17.45
CA VAL A 330 -13.47 49.71 17.55
C VAL A 330 -13.91 49.63 19.01
N SER A 331 -13.09 49.03 19.89
CA SER A 331 -13.36 49.00 21.34
C SER A 331 -13.40 50.41 21.94
N SER A 332 -12.44 51.27 21.60
CA SER A 332 -12.47 52.67 22.05
C SER A 332 -13.68 53.42 21.49
N GLY A 333 -14.02 53.25 20.22
CA GLY A 333 -15.17 53.93 19.62
C GLY A 333 -16.53 53.41 20.12
N TYR A 334 -16.63 52.13 20.49
CA TYR A 334 -17.82 51.54 21.11
C TYR A 334 -18.14 52.20 22.46
N THR A 335 -17.11 52.44 23.29
CA THR A 335 -17.30 53.17 24.57
C THR A 335 -17.76 54.62 24.37
N GLN A 336 -17.49 55.20 23.19
CA GLN A 336 -17.91 56.54 22.79
C GLN A 336 -19.22 56.55 21.99
N GLY A 337 -19.85 55.39 21.77
CA GLY A 337 -21.08 55.26 20.98
C GLY A 337 -20.90 55.40 19.46
N ARG A 338 -19.66 55.36 18.95
CA ARG A 338 -19.34 55.48 17.51
C ARG A 338 -19.47 54.18 16.73
N PHE A 339 -19.43 53.04 17.42
CA PHE A 339 -19.57 51.70 16.84
C PHE A 339 -20.59 50.88 17.62
N THR A 340 -21.12 49.85 16.99
CA THR A 340 -22.11 48.91 17.55
C THR A 340 -21.43 47.74 18.27
N LEU A 341 -22.19 47.00 19.09
CA LEU A 341 -21.68 45.78 19.70
C LEU A 341 -21.32 44.72 18.63
N LEU A 342 -22.08 44.65 17.55
CA LEU A 342 -21.82 43.68 16.48
C LEU A 342 -20.43 43.90 15.86
N GLU A 343 -20.05 45.14 15.58
CA GLU A 343 -18.72 45.49 15.05
C GLU A 343 -17.62 45.15 16.06
N LEU A 344 -17.85 45.40 17.36
CA LEU A 344 -16.90 45.01 18.40
C LEU A 344 -16.69 43.49 18.46
N LEU A 345 -17.77 42.72 18.39
CA LEU A 345 -17.73 41.25 18.40
C LEU A 345 -17.05 40.70 17.15
N ASP A 346 -17.33 41.26 15.97
CA ASP A 346 -16.73 40.87 14.69
C ASP A 346 -15.21 41.05 14.69
N VAL A 347 -14.73 42.23 15.13
CA VAL A 347 -13.29 42.50 15.18
C VAL A 347 -12.59 41.69 16.27
N ARG A 348 -13.24 41.42 17.42
CA ARG A 348 -12.71 40.47 18.41
C ARG A 348 -12.63 39.04 17.86
N GLY A 349 -13.64 38.60 17.10
CA GLY A 349 -13.63 37.33 16.38
C GLY A 349 -12.45 37.23 15.42
N SER A 350 -12.15 38.31 14.68
CA SER A 350 -10.99 38.40 13.79
C SER A 350 -9.66 38.24 14.53
N VAL A 351 -9.51 38.86 15.72
CA VAL A 351 -8.31 38.68 16.57
C VAL A 351 -8.18 37.23 17.02
N LEU A 352 -9.26 36.62 17.52
CA LEU A 352 -9.26 35.23 17.95
C LEU A 352 -8.87 34.29 16.80
N GLN A 353 -9.48 34.46 15.63
CA GLN A 353 -9.18 33.64 14.46
C GLN A 353 -7.71 33.78 14.04
N ALA A 354 -7.15 34.99 14.06
CA ALA A 354 -5.75 35.22 13.74
C ALA A 354 -4.79 34.54 14.75
N LEU A 355 -5.10 34.58 16.05
CA LEU A 355 -4.30 33.94 17.10
C LEU A 355 -4.37 32.41 17.02
N LEU A 356 -5.56 31.84 16.79
CA LEU A 356 -5.72 30.40 16.60
C LEU A 356 -4.97 29.92 15.35
N ARG A 357 -4.99 30.72 14.27
CA ARG A 357 -4.27 30.41 13.04
C ARG A 357 -2.75 30.48 13.21
N GLU A 358 -2.24 31.45 13.97
CA GLU A 358 -0.83 31.49 14.34
C GLU A 358 -0.43 30.23 15.10
N GLN A 359 -1.25 29.84 16.06
CA GLN A 359 -0.99 28.67 16.88
C GLN A 359 -0.99 27.36 16.06
N GLU A 360 -1.92 27.23 15.12
CA GLU A 360 -1.96 26.11 14.17
C GLU A 360 -0.70 26.09 13.28
N ALA A 361 -0.30 27.24 12.74
CA ALA A 361 0.89 27.33 11.90
C ALA A 361 2.17 27.00 12.68
N LEU A 362 2.29 27.43 13.95
CA LEU A 362 3.40 27.04 14.83
C LEU A 362 3.42 25.53 15.09
N GLN A 363 2.26 24.92 15.37
CA GLN A 363 2.15 23.48 15.56
C GLN A 363 2.59 22.73 14.30
N ASN A 364 2.08 23.13 13.12
CA ASN A 364 2.43 22.50 11.84
C ASN A 364 3.92 22.61 11.53
N PHE A 365 4.53 23.77 11.79
CA PHE A 365 5.96 23.98 11.65
C PHE A 365 6.77 22.97 12.49
N HIS A 366 6.46 22.84 13.78
CA HIS A 366 7.21 21.95 14.67
C HIS A 366 6.94 20.47 14.40
N ILE A 367 5.72 20.09 14.03
CA ILE A 367 5.40 18.71 13.61
C ILE A 367 6.18 18.34 12.34
N ALA A 368 6.26 19.26 11.37
CA ALA A 368 7.03 19.05 10.15
C ALA A 368 8.52 18.87 10.45
N ILE A 369 9.09 19.68 11.36
CA ILE A 369 10.47 19.49 11.82
C ILE A 369 10.63 18.12 12.48
N ALA A 370 9.79 17.77 13.45
CA ALA A 370 9.88 16.48 14.14
C ALA A 370 9.79 15.30 13.17
N THR A 371 8.96 15.41 12.14
CA THR A 371 8.85 14.41 11.07
C THR A 371 10.15 14.30 10.26
N ILE A 372 10.73 15.42 9.84
CA ILE A 372 12.01 15.43 9.11
C ILE A 372 13.15 14.88 9.99
N GLU A 373 13.19 15.24 11.27
CA GLU A 373 14.15 14.72 12.25
C GLU A 373 13.95 13.22 12.53
N GLY A 374 12.71 12.72 12.49
CA GLY A 374 12.41 11.28 12.54
C GLY A 374 12.95 10.50 11.34
N LEU A 375 13.06 11.16 10.19
CA LEU A 375 13.62 10.60 8.97
C LEU A 375 15.14 10.76 8.86
N VAL A 376 15.72 11.72 9.59
CA VAL A 376 17.14 12.08 9.48
C VAL A 376 17.76 12.04 10.87
N GLU A 377 18.68 11.08 11.11
CA GLU A 377 19.26 10.85 12.43
C GLU A 377 19.76 12.16 13.09
N TYR A 378 19.21 12.47 14.28
CA TYR A 378 19.34 13.73 15.07
C TYR A 378 20.76 14.35 15.14
N LYS A 379 21.82 13.54 14.99
CA LYS A 379 23.21 14.03 14.96
C LYS A 379 23.56 14.83 13.70
N MET A 380 22.92 14.58 12.55
CA MET A 380 23.26 15.27 11.30
C MET A 380 22.78 16.73 11.28
N ILE A 381 21.64 17.06 11.91
CA ILE A 381 21.02 18.40 11.80
C ILE A 381 21.75 19.46 12.66
N LYS A 382 22.21 19.10 13.87
CA LYS A 382 23.12 19.97 14.66
C LYS A 382 24.48 20.17 13.98
N GLY A 383 24.91 19.20 13.16
CA GLY A 383 26.09 19.34 12.30
C GLY A 383 25.85 20.35 11.18
N LEU A 384 24.76 20.19 10.41
CA LEU A 384 24.45 21.06 9.27
C LEU A 384 24.32 22.55 9.63
N ILE A 385 23.81 22.88 10.82
CA ILE A 385 23.73 24.27 11.32
C ILE A 385 25.12 24.85 11.65
N ARG A 386 26.12 24.01 11.93
CA ARG A 386 27.52 24.42 12.17
C ARG A 386 28.42 24.35 10.92
N TYR A 387 28.06 23.54 9.92
CA TYR A 387 28.92 23.24 8.77
C TYR A 387 28.71 24.14 7.54
N SER A 388 27.76 25.07 7.56
CA SER A 388 27.57 26.07 6.49
C SER A 388 28.78 26.99 6.28
N VAL A 389 29.73 27.02 7.23
CA VAL A 389 30.97 27.82 7.13
C VAL A 389 32.15 27.02 6.54
N PHE A 390 32.13 25.68 6.57
CA PHE A 390 33.30 24.87 6.16
C PHE A 390 33.22 24.34 4.71
N ALA A 391 32.01 24.22 4.16
CA ALA A 391 31.78 23.64 2.83
C ALA A 391 32.25 24.53 1.66
N LEU A 392 32.50 25.82 1.89
CA LEU A 392 33.02 26.73 0.86
C LEU A 392 34.52 26.55 0.58
N VAL A 393 35.28 25.90 1.49
CA VAL A 393 36.75 25.77 1.34
C VAL A 393 37.16 24.43 0.70
N THR A 394 36.37 23.37 0.91
CA THR A 394 36.68 22.04 0.34
C THR A 394 36.24 21.86 -1.11
N GLY A 395 35.23 22.60 -1.57
CA GLY A 395 34.77 22.56 -2.97
C GLY A 395 35.80 23.09 -3.97
N ALA A 396 36.66 24.02 -3.55
CA ALA A 396 37.71 24.60 -4.40
C ALA A 396 38.89 23.63 -4.65
N LEU A 397 39.16 22.70 -3.74
CA LEU A 397 40.30 21.77 -3.87
C LEU A 397 39.98 20.53 -4.72
N VAL A 398 38.73 20.04 -4.70
CA VAL A 398 38.34 18.85 -5.48
C VAL A 398 38.21 19.16 -6.98
N TYR A 399 37.81 20.38 -7.34
CA TYR A 399 37.75 20.80 -8.75
C TYR A 399 39.14 20.96 -9.38
N SER A 400 40.17 21.32 -8.58
CA SER A 400 41.56 21.43 -9.05
C SER A 400 42.25 20.07 -9.26
N GLY A 401 41.78 19.00 -8.62
CA GLY A 401 42.34 17.65 -8.76
C GLY A 401 41.76 16.83 -9.92
N TYR A 402 40.54 17.15 -10.36
CA TYR A 402 39.85 16.40 -11.42
C TYR A 402 40.31 16.78 -12.84
N LEU A 403 41.06 17.88 -13.00
CA LEU A 403 41.55 18.35 -14.31
C LEU A 403 42.93 17.80 -14.72
N LEU A 404 43.51 16.85 -13.96
CA LEU A 404 44.86 16.33 -14.20
C LEU A 404 44.97 14.81 -14.40
N LEU A 405 43.86 14.07 -14.47
CA LEU A 405 43.87 12.66 -14.86
C LEU A 405 42.76 12.36 -15.87
N ALA A 406 43.06 12.59 -17.15
CA ALA A 406 42.36 11.97 -18.27
C ALA A 406 43.40 11.40 -19.24
N PRO A 407 43.30 10.10 -19.58
CA PRO A 407 43.73 9.66 -20.90
C PRO A 407 42.61 8.92 -21.66
N ALA A 408 42.41 9.43 -22.88
CA ALA A 408 42.23 8.75 -24.15
C ALA A 408 41.45 7.42 -24.26
N THR A 409 40.36 7.55 -25.01
CA THR A 409 39.77 6.63 -25.99
C THR A 409 40.63 5.43 -26.44
N THR A 410 40.03 4.24 -26.44
CA THR A 410 40.44 3.14 -27.34
C THR A 410 39.27 2.50 -28.05
N LYS A 411 39.58 2.18 -29.31
CA LYS A 411 38.79 1.73 -30.45
C LYS A 411 37.98 0.45 -30.23
N THR A 412 36.88 0.42 -30.98
CA THR A 412 36.08 -0.72 -31.39
C THR A 412 36.88 -1.72 -32.25
N VAL A 413 36.56 -3.01 -32.10
CA VAL A 413 37.03 -4.14 -32.91
C VAL A 413 35.77 -4.97 -33.28
N PRO A 414 35.70 -5.56 -34.49
CA PRO A 414 34.44 -5.75 -35.21
C PRO A 414 33.68 -7.05 -34.89
N THR A 415 32.41 -7.00 -35.26
CA THR A 415 31.41 -8.07 -35.29
C THR A 415 31.82 -9.24 -36.19
N GLU A 416 31.83 -10.43 -35.61
CA GLU A 416 31.94 -11.72 -36.29
C GLU A 416 30.53 -12.25 -36.58
N ASN A 417 30.25 -12.54 -37.85
CA ASN A 417 29.01 -13.17 -38.30
C ASN A 417 29.01 -14.63 -37.86
N VAL A 418 28.06 -15.00 -37.01
CA VAL A 418 27.71 -16.40 -36.77
C VAL A 418 26.50 -16.72 -37.65
N GLU A 419 26.74 -17.41 -38.76
CA GLU A 419 25.71 -18.15 -39.47
C GLU A 419 25.12 -19.20 -38.50
N LYS A 420 23.83 -19.07 -38.19
CA LYS A 420 23.08 -20.11 -37.49
C LYS A 420 22.61 -21.14 -38.52
N GLU A 421 23.28 -22.28 -38.57
CA GLU A 421 22.75 -23.47 -39.24
C GLU A 421 21.51 -23.98 -38.48
N HIS A 422 20.40 -24.15 -39.19
CA HIS A 422 19.17 -24.74 -38.68
C HIS A 422 19.31 -26.27 -38.62
N HIS A 423 19.34 -26.84 -37.42
CA HIS A 423 19.04 -28.26 -37.24
C HIS A 423 17.53 -28.41 -37.11
N SER A 424 16.87 -28.91 -38.17
CA SER A 424 15.45 -29.28 -38.13
C SER A 424 15.32 -30.76 -37.78
N GLU A 425 14.80 -31.06 -36.60
CA GLU A 425 14.21 -32.36 -36.33
C GLU A 425 12.82 -32.38 -36.99
N ALA A 426 12.58 -33.35 -37.87
CA ALA A 426 11.33 -33.50 -38.60
C ALA A 426 10.63 -34.81 -38.23
N VAL A 427 9.32 -34.77 -38.00
CA VAL A 427 8.49 -35.97 -37.76
C VAL A 427 7.41 -36.10 -38.82
N GLU A 428 7.29 -37.31 -39.37
CA GLU A 428 6.27 -37.64 -40.37
C GLU A 428 4.91 -37.94 -39.70
N MET A 429 3.89 -37.16 -40.04
CA MET A 429 2.50 -37.37 -39.63
C MET A 429 1.57 -37.23 -40.83
N SER A 430 0.93 -38.32 -41.23
CA SER A 430 -0.06 -38.32 -42.33
C SER A 430 -1.32 -37.52 -41.97
N ASP A 431 -2.02 -37.02 -42.98
CA ASP A 431 -3.28 -36.26 -42.83
C ASP A 431 -4.31 -36.94 -41.93
N ALA A 432 -4.45 -38.26 -42.02
CA ALA A 432 -5.36 -39.03 -41.18
C ALA A 432 -5.00 -38.97 -39.69
N LYS A 433 -3.70 -38.94 -39.34
CA LYS A 433 -3.23 -38.79 -37.94
C LYS A 433 -3.41 -37.37 -37.43
N VAL A 434 -3.19 -36.36 -38.27
CA VAL A 434 -3.40 -34.94 -37.93
C VAL A 434 -4.87 -34.67 -37.59
N ALA A 435 -5.79 -35.20 -38.41
CA ALA A 435 -7.22 -35.09 -38.17
C ALA A 435 -7.69 -35.85 -36.93
N ALA A 436 -7.22 -37.09 -36.71
CA ALA A 436 -7.56 -37.89 -35.54
C ALA A 436 -7.03 -37.28 -34.22
N ALA A 437 -5.92 -36.56 -34.28
CA ALA A 437 -5.33 -35.85 -33.15
C ALA A 437 -5.97 -34.47 -32.88
N GLY A 438 -6.88 -34.01 -33.74
CA GLY A 438 -7.53 -32.70 -33.60
C GLY A 438 -6.54 -31.54 -33.69
N ILE A 439 -5.49 -31.66 -34.52
CA ILE A 439 -4.50 -30.59 -34.73
C ILE A 439 -5.06 -29.62 -35.78
N GLU A 440 -5.41 -28.40 -35.38
CA GLU A 440 -5.85 -27.36 -36.31
C GLU A 440 -4.63 -26.76 -37.03
N LEU A 441 -4.63 -26.80 -38.36
CA LEU A 441 -3.60 -26.19 -39.19
C LEU A 441 -4.05 -24.84 -39.71
N LEU A 442 -3.26 -23.80 -39.46
CA LEU A 442 -3.52 -22.45 -39.98
C LEU A 442 -2.34 -21.95 -40.78
N LYS A 443 -2.62 -21.04 -41.70
CA LYS A 443 -1.62 -20.35 -42.51
C LYS A 443 -1.19 -19.08 -41.76
N ALA A 444 0.10 -18.93 -41.53
CA ALA A 444 0.69 -17.71 -41.00
C ALA A 444 0.39 -16.57 -41.98
N SER A 445 -0.14 -15.45 -41.48
CA SER A 445 -0.57 -14.33 -42.32
C SER A 445 -0.43 -13.01 -41.57
N PRO A 446 -0.48 -11.86 -42.27
CA PRO A 446 -0.50 -10.56 -41.62
C PRO A 446 -1.70 -10.44 -40.67
N GLY A 447 -1.43 -10.06 -39.42
CA GLY A 447 -2.44 -9.88 -38.38
C GLY A 447 -2.50 -8.47 -37.85
N VAL A 448 -3.52 -8.18 -37.05
CA VAL A 448 -3.63 -6.92 -36.31
C VAL A 448 -3.66 -7.26 -34.83
N LEU A 449 -2.56 -6.94 -34.13
CA LEU A 449 -2.49 -7.06 -32.69
C LEU A 449 -3.26 -5.93 -32.03
N ARG A 450 -4.17 -6.27 -31.12
CA ARG A 450 -4.95 -5.29 -30.36
C ARG A 450 -4.44 -5.23 -28.93
N ASP A 451 -3.71 -4.17 -28.60
CA ASP A 451 -3.35 -3.92 -27.20
C ASP A 451 -4.63 -3.53 -26.45
N SER A 452 -4.94 -4.28 -25.38
CA SER A 452 -6.14 -4.06 -24.58
C SER A 452 -5.80 -3.98 -23.10
N LEU A 453 -6.46 -3.06 -22.42
CA LEU A 453 -6.29 -2.81 -20.99
C LEU A 453 -7.61 -3.09 -20.27
N LEU A 454 -7.55 -3.97 -19.26
CA LEU A 454 -8.69 -4.23 -18.38
C LEU A 454 -8.75 -3.16 -17.29
N LEU A 455 -9.89 -2.52 -17.19
CA LEU A 455 -10.21 -1.48 -16.21
C LEU A 455 -11.35 -1.97 -15.32
N ASN A 456 -11.21 -1.77 -14.02
CA ASN A 456 -12.29 -1.99 -13.06
C ASN A 456 -13.11 -0.71 -12.96
N GLY A 457 -14.43 -0.83 -13.10
CA GLY A 457 -15.32 0.32 -13.03
C GLY A 457 -16.48 0.13 -12.06
N ILE A 458 -17.08 1.24 -11.65
CA ILE A 458 -18.33 1.27 -10.88
C ILE A 458 -19.37 2.09 -11.64
N VAL A 459 -20.61 1.61 -11.69
CA VAL A 459 -21.72 2.35 -12.29
C VAL A 459 -22.19 3.42 -11.29
N GLN A 460 -22.28 4.66 -11.74
CA GLN A 460 -22.77 5.81 -10.98
C GLN A 460 -24.02 6.38 -11.64
N PRO A 461 -24.98 6.92 -10.86
CA PRO A 461 -26.05 7.69 -11.45
C PRO A 461 -25.43 8.93 -12.11
N ASN A 462 -25.97 9.34 -13.26
CA ASN A 462 -25.55 10.59 -13.87
C ASN A 462 -25.93 11.74 -12.92
N GLN A 463 -24.94 12.46 -12.40
CA GLN A 463 -25.15 13.52 -11.41
C GLN A 463 -25.84 14.75 -12.04
N GLU A 464 -25.79 14.89 -13.36
CA GLU A 464 -26.49 15.96 -14.08
C GLU A 464 -28.00 15.71 -14.19
N SER A 465 -28.45 14.46 -14.02
CA SER A 465 -29.85 14.05 -14.09
C SER A 465 -30.37 13.49 -12.77
N LEU A 466 -29.80 13.98 -11.67
CA LEU A 466 -30.17 13.63 -10.29
C LEU A 466 -30.68 14.86 -9.56
N VAL A 467 -31.83 14.75 -8.90
CA VAL A 467 -32.39 15.80 -8.05
C VAL A 467 -32.72 15.27 -6.68
N GLN A 468 -32.30 16.03 -5.68
CA GLN A 468 -32.66 15.82 -4.29
C GLN A 468 -33.94 16.61 -3.98
N VAL A 469 -34.97 15.92 -3.54
CA VAL A 469 -36.26 16.51 -3.19
C VAL A 469 -36.26 16.82 -1.69
N THR A 470 -36.14 18.09 -1.36
CA THR A 470 -36.16 18.60 0.01
C THR A 470 -37.57 19.10 0.40
N PRO A 471 -37.99 18.90 1.66
CA PRO A 471 -39.17 19.58 2.22
C PRO A 471 -39.02 21.10 2.10
N ARG A 472 -40.13 21.80 1.82
CA ARG A 472 -40.15 23.28 1.75
C ARG A 472 -40.34 23.95 3.10
N PHE A 473 -40.92 23.24 4.07
CA PHE A 473 -41.16 23.69 5.43
C PHE A 473 -40.85 22.53 6.38
N PRO A 474 -40.38 22.78 7.61
CA PRO A 474 -40.17 21.74 8.59
C PRO A 474 -41.50 21.13 9.06
N GLY A 475 -41.54 19.81 9.24
CA GLY A 475 -42.78 19.11 9.55
C GLY A 475 -42.63 17.62 9.84
N ILE A 476 -43.74 16.97 10.18
CA ILE A 476 -43.83 15.53 10.44
C ILE A 476 -44.41 14.82 9.21
N VAL A 477 -43.78 13.73 8.80
CA VAL A 477 -44.25 12.91 7.66
C VAL A 477 -45.50 12.13 8.06
N ARG A 478 -46.62 12.39 7.38
CA ARG A 478 -47.91 11.72 7.63
C ARG A 478 -48.20 10.55 6.71
N GLU A 479 -47.63 10.56 5.51
CA GLU A 479 -47.81 9.49 4.53
C GLU A 479 -46.58 9.40 3.63
N VAL A 480 -46.18 8.18 3.24
CA VAL A 480 -45.10 7.94 2.27
C VAL A 480 -45.65 7.08 1.14
N ARG A 481 -45.72 7.64 -0.07
CA ARG A 481 -46.35 7.00 -1.24
C ARG A 481 -45.36 6.28 -2.16
N LYS A 482 -44.11 6.72 -2.22
CA LYS A 482 -43.08 6.15 -3.10
C LYS A 482 -41.96 5.48 -2.32
N ARG A 483 -41.42 4.41 -2.89
CA ARG A 483 -40.33 3.58 -2.35
C ARG A 483 -39.10 3.66 -3.25
N ILE A 484 -37.96 3.23 -2.71
CA ILE A 484 -36.73 3.08 -3.50
C ILE A 484 -37.01 2.05 -4.61
N GLY A 485 -36.65 2.40 -5.84
CA GLY A 485 -36.91 1.62 -7.05
C GLY A 485 -38.18 2.01 -7.81
N ASP A 486 -39.08 2.81 -7.22
CA ASP A 486 -40.30 3.23 -7.90
C ASP A 486 -40.00 4.22 -9.02
N LEU A 487 -40.73 4.08 -10.12
CA LEU A 487 -40.79 5.07 -11.18
C LEU A 487 -41.74 6.21 -10.80
N VAL A 488 -41.29 7.43 -11.08
CA VAL A 488 -42.04 8.65 -10.79
C VAL A 488 -42.02 9.58 -11.99
N GLN A 489 -43.13 10.26 -12.23
CA GLN A 489 -43.20 11.39 -13.15
C GLN A 489 -43.01 12.70 -12.38
N LYS A 490 -42.61 13.77 -13.08
CA LYS A 490 -42.54 15.10 -12.49
C LYS A 490 -43.92 15.51 -11.97
N GLY A 491 -44.01 15.87 -10.69
CA GLY A 491 -45.26 16.23 -10.02
C GLY A 491 -45.93 15.10 -9.25
N ASP A 492 -45.47 13.85 -9.38
CA ASP A 492 -45.98 12.72 -8.59
C ASP A 492 -45.79 13.00 -7.09
N VAL A 493 -46.80 12.68 -6.29
CA VAL A 493 -46.73 12.82 -4.83
C VAL A 493 -45.86 11.70 -4.26
N LEU A 494 -44.75 12.08 -3.63
CA LEU A 494 -43.79 11.17 -2.98
C LEU A 494 -44.19 10.89 -1.52
N ALA A 495 -44.57 11.94 -0.80
CA ALA A 495 -44.95 11.90 0.61
C ALA A 495 -45.87 13.08 0.95
N ILE A 496 -46.59 12.98 2.08
CA ILE A 496 -47.36 14.07 2.67
C ILE A 496 -46.69 14.45 3.99
N VAL A 497 -46.42 15.75 4.15
CA VAL A 497 -45.78 16.32 5.34
C VAL A 497 -46.71 17.33 5.99
N GLU A 498 -46.89 17.26 7.29
CA GLU A 498 -47.61 18.26 8.07
C GLU A 498 -46.63 19.29 8.62
N SER A 499 -46.77 20.55 8.20
CA SER A 499 -45.90 21.66 8.60
C SER A 499 -46.07 21.97 10.09
N ASN A 500 -44.96 22.08 10.82
CA ASN A 500 -44.98 22.48 12.24
C ASN A 500 -45.34 23.97 12.42
N GLN A 501 -45.19 24.79 11.37
CA GLN A 501 -45.45 26.23 11.44
C GLN A 501 -46.95 26.55 11.26
N SER A 502 -47.60 25.85 10.33
CA SER A 502 -49.00 26.10 9.97
C SER A 502 -49.97 25.01 10.40
N LEU A 503 -49.46 23.86 10.88
CA LEU A 503 -50.25 22.65 11.18
C LEU A 503 -51.08 22.15 9.99
N THR A 504 -50.65 22.48 8.77
CA THR A 504 -51.30 22.05 7.53
C THR A 504 -50.46 21.01 6.80
N SER A 505 -51.13 20.01 6.23
CA SER A 505 -50.51 19.01 5.37
C SER A 505 -50.24 19.57 3.98
N TYR A 506 -49.05 19.30 3.44
CA TYR A 506 -48.69 19.61 2.06
C TYR A 506 -48.04 18.40 1.37
N GLU A 507 -48.17 18.38 0.05
CA GLU A 507 -47.65 17.30 -0.80
C GLU A 507 -46.18 17.57 -1.15
N LEU A 508 -45.31 16.61 -0.84
CA LEU A 508 -43.94 16.58 -1.34
C LEU A 508 -43.93 15.89 -2.70
N LYS A 509 -43.61 16.64 -3.76
CA LYS A 509 -43.72 16.18 -5.16
C LYS A 509 -42.37 15.90 -5.81
N ALA A 510 -42.35 14.95 -6.73
CA ALA A 510 -41.19 14.66 -7.57
C ALA A 510 -40.83 15.88 -8.43
N SER A 511 -39.57 16.31 -8.37
CA SER A 511 -39.08 17.47 -9.12
C SER A 511 -38.72 17.15 -10.58
N LEU A 512 -38.47 15.87 -10.88
CA LEU A 512 -38.22 15.33 -12.23
C LEU A 512 -38.84 13.94 -12.39
N ALA A 513 -38.96 13.48 -13.63
CA ALA A 513 -39.35 12.11 -13.94
C ALA A 513 -38.11 11.20 -13.88
N GLY A 514 -38.19 10.06 -13.19
CA GLY A 514 -37.04 9.19 -12.98
C GLY A 514 -37.33 8.03 -12.04
N THR A 515 -36.30 7.48 -11.43
CA THR A 515 -36.38 6.41 -10.43
C THR A 515 -35.95 6.95 -9.07
N VAL A 516 -36.67 6.59 -8.02
CA VAL A 516 -36.25 6.90 -6.65
C VAL A 516 -35.06 6.01 -6.29
N ILE A 517 -33.87 6.60 -6.14
CA ILE A 517 -32.63 5.85 -5.84
C ILE A 517 -32.28 5.87 -4.35
N ASP A 518 -32.77 6.87 -3.61
CA ASP A 518 -32.61 6.96 -2.16
C ASP A 518 -33.86 7.59 -1.53
N ARG A 519 -34.17 7.15 -0.31
CA ARG A 519 -35.27 7.65 0.51
C ARG A 519 -34.79 7.80 1.93
N GLN A 520 -34.58 9.05 2.35
CA GLN A 520 -34.05 9.40 3.66
C GLN A 520 -35.15 9.87 4.62
N THR A 521 -36.37 9.40 4.39
CA THR A 521 -37.55 9.73 5.19
C THR A 521 -38.41 8.51 5.47
N THR A 522 -39.02 8.50 6.63
CA THR A 522 -39.93 7.47 7.12
C THR A 522 -41.21 8.07 7.68
N LEU A 523 -42.26 7.25 7.80
CA LEU A 523 -43.54 7.67 8.36
C LEU A 523 -43.35 8.11 9.82
N GLY A 524 -43.85 9.29 10.19
CA GLY A 524 -43.71 9.88 11.52
C GLY A 524 -42.37 10.59 11.77
N GLU A 525 -41.43 10.57 10.82
CA GLU A 525 -40.14 11.25 10.95
C GLU A 525 -40.32 12.77 10.83
N TYR A 526 -39.52 13.51 11.60
CA TYR A 526 -39.38 14.96 11.44
C TYR A 526 -38.43 15.26 10.26
N VAL A 527 -38.88 16.08 9.33
CA VAL A 527 -38.14 16.49 8.14
C VAL A 527 -38.06 18.01 8.05
N SER A 528 -37.00 18.54 7.42
CA SER A 528 -36.74 20.00 7.29
C SER A 528 -36.03 20.33 5.98
N GLU A 529 -35.83 21.61 5.66
CA GLU A 529 -35.15 22.02 4.42
C GLU A 529 -33.66 21.62 4.39
N GLN A 530 -33.07 21.28 5.54
CA GLN A 530 -31.65 20.97 5.68
C GLN A 530 -31.28 19.57 5.18
N LYS A 531 -32.26 18.65 5.06
CA LYS A 531 -32.03 17.25 4.68
C LYS A 531 -32.98 16.85 3.55
N PRO A 532 -32.48 16.25 2.45
CA PRO A 532 -33.35 15.75 1.40
C PRO A 532 -34.18 14.56 1.90
N ALA A 533 -35.43 14.48 1.47
CA ALA A 533 -36.32 13.39 1.84
C ALA A 533 -36.25 12.24 0.80
N PHE A 534 -36.09 12.59 -0.47
CA PHE A 534 -35.93 11.64 -1.58
C PHE A 534 -34.82 12.07 -2.52
N VAL A 535 -34.19 11.11 -3.18
CA VAL A 535 -33.28 11.35 -4.29
C VAL A 535 -33.83 10.63 -5.52
N ILE A 536 -34.06 11.39 -6.59
CA ILE A 536 -34.60 10.88 -7.84
C ILE A 536 -33.53 11.05 -8.92
N ALA A 537 -33.24 9.99 -9.66
CA ALA A 537 -32.32 10.04 -10.79
C ALA A 537 -32.99 9.51 -12.05
N ASP A 538 -32.74 10.16 -13.18
CA ASP A 538 -32.97 9.56 -14.49
C ASP A 538 -31.82 8.59 -14.79
N LEU A 539 -32.15 7.31 -14.91
CA LEU A 539 -31.21 6.21 -15.13
C LEU A 539 -31.09 5.79 -16.62
N SER A 540 -31.72 6.55 -17.53
CA SER A 540 -31.61 6.33 -18.98
C SER A 540 -30.18 6.51 -19.51
N MET A 541 -29.39 7.32 -18.82
CA MET A 541 -27.97 7.55 -19.05
C MET A 541 -27.23 7.40 -17.73
N VAL A 542 -26.21 6.55 -17.69
CA VAL A 542 -25.39 6.32 -16.48
C VAL A 542 -23.94 6.69 -16.74
N TRP A 543 -23.22 6.98 -15.66
CA TRP A 543 -21.77 7.12 -15.72
C TRP A 543 -21.13 5.82 -15.29
N VAL A 544 -20.06 5.45 -15.96
CA VAL A 544 -19.22 4.32 -15.58
C VAL A 544 -17.84 4.87 -15.28
N ASP A 545 -17.49 4.78 -14.01
CA ASP A 545 -16.27 5.37 -13.44
C ASP A 545 -15.20 4.28 -13.32
N PHE A 546 -14.26 4.27 -14.25
CA PHE A 546 -13.12 3.36 -14.29
C PHE A 546 -11.96 3.88 -13.46
N SER A 547 -11.32 2.97 -12.72
CA SER A 547 -10.06 3.24 -12.02
C SER A 547 -8.88 2.93 -12.93
N VAL A 548 -8.13 3.95 -13.32
CA VAL A 548 -6.91 3.83 -14.13
C VAL A 548 -5.69 4.00 -13.23
N TYR A 549 -4.90 2.95 -13.08
CA TYR A 549 -3.69 2.98 -12.25
C TYR A 549 -2.60 3.87 -12.86
N ARG A 550 -1.76 4.47 -12.01
CA ARG A 550 -0.68 5.39 -12.43
C ARG A 550 0.20 4.86 -13.58
N ARG A 551 0.52 3.56 -13.60
CA ARG A 551 1.36 2.94 -14.64
C ARG A 551 0.70 2.93 -16.03
N ASP A 552 -0.63 2.94 -16.06
CA ASP A 552 -1.43 2.82 -17.28
C ASP A 552 -2.01 4.16 -17.72
N LEU A 553 -1.94 5.20 -16.88
CA LEU A 553 -2.54 6.51 -17.13
C LEU A 553 -2.04 7.18 -18.43
N ASN A 554 -0.75 7.06 -18.75
CA ASN A 554 -0.17 7.61 -19.97
C ASN A 554 -0.63 6.89 -21.26
N ARG A 555 -1.30 5.73 -21.12
CA ARG A 555 -1.80 4.93 -22.23
C ARG A 555 -3.28 5.21 -22.50
N VAL A 556 -4.00 5.83 -21.56
CA VAL A 556 -5.45 6.08 -21.64
C VAL A 556 -5.71 7.52 -22.04
N SER A 557 -6.56 7.72 -23.05
CA SER A 557 -6.97 9.03 -23.56
C SER A 557 -8.49 9.17 -23.61
N VAL A 558 -8.96 10.42 -23.58
CA VAL A 558 -10.36 10.73 -23.85
C VAL A 558 -10.66 10.37 -25.31
N GLY A 559 -11.75 9.63 -25.54
CA GLY A 559 -12.15 9.12 -26.85
C GLY A 559 -11.84 7.64 -27.09
N ASP A 560 -11.02 7.01 -26.25
CA ASP A 560 -10.69 5.59 -26.36
C ASP A 560 -11.95 4.72 -26.27
N GLN A 561 -12.02 3.68 -27.11
CA GLN A 561 -13.12 2.72 -27.12
C GLN A 561 -12.98 1.72 -25.97
N VAL A 562 -14.05 1.60 -25.16
CA VAL A 562 -14.15 0.64 -24.06
C VAL A 562 -15.35 -0.27 -24.26
N LEU A 563 -15.11 -1.57 -24.18
CA LEU A 563 -16.15 -2.59 -24.15
C LEU A 563 -16.48 -2.92 -22.69
N ILE A 564 -17.70 -2.63 -22.27
CA ILE A 564 -18.17 -2.82 -20.90
C ILE A 564 -18.85 -4.18 -20.80
N ASP A 565 -18.38 -4.99 -19.86
CA ASP A 565 -19.03 -6.23 -19.45
C ASP A 565 -19.74 -6.01 -18.11
N PRO A 566 -21.10 -5.97 -18.09
CA PRO A 566 -21.88 -5.88 -16.86
C PRO A 566 -21.89 -7.16 -16.01
N ALA A 567 -21.25 -8.25 -16.48
CA ALA A 567 -21.25 -9.58 -15.87
C ALA A 567 -22.66 -10.19 -15.70
N ASP A 568 -23.59 -9.83 -16.59
CA ASP A 568 -24.98 -10.31 -16.60
C ASP A 568 -25.23 -11.41 -17.64
N GLY A 569 -24.19 -11.86 -18.35
CA GLY A 569 -24.26 -12.88 -19.40
C GLY A 569 -24.78 -12.38 -20.75
N GLY A 570 -25.10 -11.09 -20.87
CA GLY A 570 -25.48 -10.48 -22.14
C GLY A 570 -24.27 -10.00 -22.97
N PRO A 571 -24.50 -9.47 -24.18
CA PRO A 571 -23.41 -8.90 -24.99
C PRO A 571 -22.78 -7.68 -24.31
N PRO A 572 -21.47 -7.45 -24.52
CA PRO A 572 -20.78 -6.27 -23.99
C PRO A 572 -21.30 -4.99 -24.62
N ILE A 573 -21.28 -3.91 -23.85
CA ILE A 573 -21.78 -2.59 -24.26
C ILE A 573 -20.59 -1.75 -24.72
N GLU A 574 -20.58 -1.36 -25.99
CA GLU A 574 -19.53 -0.50 -26.55
C GLU A 574 -19.78 0.97 -26.22
N THR A 575 -18.76 1.65 -25.70
CA THR A 575 -18.80 3.09 -25.42
C THR A 575 -17.40 3.70 -25.52
N LYS A 576 -17.28 4.99 -25.25
CA LYS A 576 -16.02 5.74 -25.24
C LYS A 576 -15.78 6.43 -23.91
N ILE A 577 -14.51 6.63 -23.56
CA ILE A 577 -14.13 7.49 -22.44
C ILE A 577 -14.48 8.93 -22.80
N THR A 578 -15.36 9.55 -22.02
CA THR A 578 -15.83 10.94 -22.21
C THR A 578 -15.06 11.94 -21.36
N TYR A 579 -14.47 11.48 -20.26
CA TYR A 579 -13.70 12.33 -19.36
C TYR A 579 -12.58 11.54 -18.67
N LEU A 580 -11.41 12.17 -18.53
CA LEU A 580 -10.29 11.65 -17.77
C LEU A 580 -9.89 12.70 -16.73
N ALA A 581 -9.89 12.32 -15.46
CA ALA A 581 -9.60 13.24 -14.36
C ALA A 581 -8.13 13.69 -14.40
N PRO A 582 -7.85 15.01 -14.31
CA PRO A 582 -6.48 15.55 -14.35
C PRO A 582 -5.70 15.29 -13.05
N ILE A 583 -6.37 14.83 -11.99
CA ILE A 583 -5.81 14.60 -10.66
C ILE A 583 -6.29 13.21 -10.20
N GLY A 584 -5.35 12.38 -9.76
CA GLY A 584 -5.66 11.06 -9.18
C GLY A 584 -5.97 11.15 -7.69
N SER A 585 -6.64 10.13 -7.15
CA SER A 585 -6.83 10.00 -5.70
C SER A 585 -5.53 9.56 -5.03
N SER A 586 -5.13 10.25 -3.94
CA SER A 586 -3.96 9.86 -3.12
C SER A 586 -4.14 8.50 -2.45
N ASP A 587 -5.39 8.11 -2.21
CA ASP A 587 -5.74 6.97 -1.37
C ASP A 587 -5.74 5.67 -2.18
N THR A 588 -6.16 5.71 -3.45
CA THR A 588 -6.22 4.55 -4.36
C THR A 588 -5.15 4.54 -5.44
N GLN A 589 -4.28 5.57 -5.47
CA GLN A 589 -3.22 5.77 -6.48
C GLN A 589 -3.70 5.62 -7.94
N SER A 590 -4.97 5.95 -8.17
CA SER A 590 -5.66 5.78 -9.45
C SER A 590 -6.26 7.11 -9.89
N ALA A 591 -6.31 7.32 -11.19
CA ALA A 591 -7.09 8.39 -11.80
C ALA A 591 -8.45 7.86 -12.24
N LEU A 592 -9.44 8.75 -12.27
CA LEU A 592 -10.79 8.43 -12.73
C LEU A 592 -10.88 8.61 -14.24
N ALA A 593 -11.25 7.56 -14.97
CA ALA A 593 -11.70 7.65 -16.36
C ALA A 593 -13.21 7.37 -16.43
N ARG A 594 -14.00 8.31 -16.93
CA ARG A 594 -15.45 8.22 -16.98
C ARG A 594 -15.91 7.96 -18.40
N ALA A 595 -16.84 7.02 -18.55
CA ALA A 595 -17.62 6.80 -19.76
C ALA A 595 -19.09 7.13 -19.51
N THR A 596 -19.72 7.82 -20.45
CA THR A 596 -21.17 8.09 -20.42
C THR A 596 -21.88 7.04 -21.26
N VAL A 597 -22.79 6.28 -20.67
CA VAL A 597 -23.36 5.07 -21.30
C VAL A 597 -24.89 5.15 -21.36
N PRO A 598 -25.48 5.04 -22.56
CA PRO A 598 -26.91 4.83 -22.71
C PRO A 598 -27.34 3.51 -22.07
N ASN A 599 -28.43 3.57 -21.30
CA ASN A 599 -28.92 2.44 -20.52
C ASN A 599 -30.44 2.20 -20.74
N PRO A 600 -30.89 2.02 -22.01
CA PRO A 600 -32.31 1.88 -22.33
C PRO A 600 -32.93 0.65 -21.65
N ASP A 601 -32.19 -0.47 -21.59
CA ASP A 601 -32.66 -1.73 -21.01
C ASP A 601 -32.41 -1.83 -19.50
N ARG A 602 -31.85 -0.77 -18.88
CA ARG A 602 -31.50 -0.72 -17.45
C ARG A 602 -30.61 -1.87 -16.96
N ARG A 603 -29.77 -2.40 -17.85
CA ARG A 603 -28.77 -3.43 -17.54
C ARG A 603 -27.70 -2.90 -16.59
N LEU A 604 -27.32 -1.62 -16.74
CA LEU A 604 -26.35 -0.97 -15.87
C LEU A 604 -27.06 -0.36 -14.65
N ARG A 605 -26.88 -0.99 -13.49
CA ARG A 605 -27.48 -0.53 -12.23
C ARG A 605 -26.44 0.25 -11.41
N PRO A 606 -26.73 1.49 -11.00
CA PRO A 606 -25.83 2.26 -10.13
C PRO A 606 -25.44 1.50 -8.86
N GLY A 607 -24.17 1.62 -8.46
CA GLY A 607 -23.58 0.95 -7.31
C GLY A 607 -22.94 -0.41 -7.61
N LEU A 608 -23.16 -1.00 -8.79
CA LEU A 608 -22.53 -2.26 -9.17
C LEU A 608 -21.15 -2.06 -9.81
N PHE A 609 -20.26 -3.02 -9.57
CA PHE A 609 -18.96 -3.12 -10.23
C PHE A 609 -19.11 -3.76 -11.62
N ILE A 610 -18.34 -3.26 -12.57
CA ILE A 610 -18.28 -3.79 -13.94
C ILE A 610 -16.81 -3.90 -14.39
N THR A 611 -16.56 -4.61 -15.49
CA THR A 611 -15.24 -4.65 -16.12
C THR A 611 -15.29 -3.95 -17.47
N GLY A 612 -14.35 -3.05 -17.73
CA GLY A 612 -14.16 -2.41 -19.03
C GLY A 612 -12.91 -2.94 -19.71
N ARG A 613 -13.00 -3.30 -20.99
CA ARG A 613 -11.84 -3.61 -21.82
C ARG A 613 -11.60 -2.44 -22.76
N LEU A 614 -10.57 -1.66 -22.47
CA LEU A 614 -10.13 -0.53 -23.27
C LEU A 614 -9.27 -1.04 -24.43
N THR A 615 -9.51 -0.54 -25.64
CA THR A 615 -8.67 -0.85 -26.82
C THR A 615 -7.67 0.30 -26.99
N LEU A 616 -6.40 0.05 -26.71
CA LEU A 616 -5.35 1.08 -26.65
C LEU A 616 -4.74 1.39 -28.02
N SER A 617 -4.48 0.35 -28.83
CA SER A 617 -3.96 0.51 -30.18
C SER A 617 -4.13 -0.78 -30.99
N ALA A 618 -4.21 -0.63 -32.30
CA ALA A 618 -4.22 -1.73 -33.26
C ALA A 618 -2.94 -1.67 -34.10
N LYS A 619 -2.01 -2.60 -33.87
CA LYS A 619 -0.73 -2.68 -34.60
C LYS A 619 -0.84 -3.76 -35.68
N LYS A 620 -0.73 -3.37 -36.96
CA LYS A 620 -0.61 -4.34 -38.06
C LYS A 620 0.79 -4.95 -38.05
N VAL A 621 0.86 -6.28 -38.10
CA VAL A 621 2.11 -7.04 -38.09
C VAL A 621 2.16 -7.94 -39.31
N ASN A 622 3.38 -8.19 -39.82
CA ASN A 622 3.58 -8.90 -41.08
C ASN A 622 3.27 -10.40 -40.96
N VAL A 623 3.57 -11.01 -39.80
CA VAL A 623 3.27 -12.42 -39.51
C VAL A 623 2.70 -12.52 -38.10
N ALA A 624 1.43 -12.92 -38.00
CA ALA A 624 0.76 -13.21 -36.74
C ALA A 624 0.33 -14.69 -36.69
N VAL A 625 0.51 -15.30 -35.52
CA VAL A 625 0.11 -16.68 -35.25
C VAL A 625 -0.74 -16.74 -33.98
N LYS A 626 -1.63 -17.75 -33.86
CA LYS A 626 -2.38 -17.96 -32.62
C LYS A 626 -1.42 -18.20 -31.44
N SER A 627 -1.66 -17.56 -30.30
CA SER A 627 -0.86 -17.73 -29.07
C SER A 627 -0.76 -19.19 -28.62
N SER A 628 -1.76 -20.02 -28.93
CA SER A 628 -1.81 -21.46 -28.63
C SER A 628 -0.81 -22.30 -29.45
N ALA A 629 -0.22 -21.75 -30.51
CA ALA A 629 0.73 -22.45 -31.37
C ALA A 629 2.14 -22.51 -30.76
N LEU A 630 2.47 -21.56 -29.88
CA LEU A 630 3.80 -21.46 -29.25
C LEU A 630 4.02 -22.63 -28.31
N GLN A 631 5.15 -23.32 -28.48
CA GLN A 631 5.57 -24.41 -27.63
C GLN A 631 7.00 -24.19 -27.13
N THR A 632 7.30 -24.70 -25.94
CA THR A 632 8.68 -24.75 -25.45
C THR A 632 9.23 -26.14 -25.74
N PHE A 633 10.29 -26.22 -26.55
CA PHE A 633 10.98 -27.46 -26.91
C PHE A 633 12.48 -27.26 -26.68
N GLU A 634 13.12 -28.16 -25.93
CA GLU A 634 14.55 -28.04 -25.58
C GLU A 634 14.99 -26.66 -25.06
N ASN A 635 14.18 -26.06 -24.17
CA ASN A 635 14.42 -24.74 -23.59
C ASN A 635 14.37 -23.56 -24.60
N ARG A 636 13.91 -23.79 -25.83
CA ARG A 636 13.70 -22.80 -26.88
C ARG A 636 12.20 -22.64 -27.18
N THR A 637 11.80 -21.45 -27.64
CA THR A 637 10.43 -21.20 -28.08
C THR A 637 10.31 -21.56 -29.56
N VAL A 638 9.46 -22.53 -29.87
CA VAL A 638 9.31 -23.09 -31.21
C VAL A 638 7.85 -23.06 -31.67
N ILE A 639 7.67 -23.05 -32.99
CA ILE A 639 6.41 -23.33 -33.67
C ILE A 639 6.62 -24.53 -34.58
N PHE A 640 5.66 -25.46 -34.60
CA PHE A 640 5.69 -26.60 -35.51
C PHE A 640 5.10 -26.21 -36.85
N VAL A 641 5.95 -26.19 -37.88
CA VAL A 641 5.59 -25.83 -39.25
C VAL A 641 5.43 -27.11 -40.06
N ARG A 642 4.36 -27.18 -40.87
CA ARG A 642 4.03 -28.32 -41.71
C ARG A 642 4.58 -28.12 -43.12
N ASN A 643 5.34 -29.10 -43.60
CA ASN A 643 5.84 -29.18 -44.97
C ASN A 643 5.48 -30.56 -45.57
N GLY A 644 4.41 -30.62 -46.37
CA GLY A 644 3.82 -31.88 -46.84
C GLY A 644 3.30 -32.74 -45.67
N ASP A 645 3.83 -33.95 -45.53
CA ASP A 645 3.49 -34.88 -44.45
C ASP A 645 4.43 -34.79 -43.24
N LYS A 646 5.30 -33.78 -43.17
CA LYS A 646 6.28 -33.59 -42.08
C LYS A 646 5.99 -32.35 -41.25
N PHE A 647 6.22 -32.46 -39.94
CA PHE A 647 6.29 -31.32 -39.03
C PHE A 647 7.73 -31.08 -38.61
N GLU A 648 8.16 -29.81 -38.71
CA GLU A 648 9.48 -29.36 -38.30
C GLU A 648 9.34 -28.38 -37.13
N ALA A 649 10.17 -28.55 -36.09
CA ALA A 649 10.29 -27.56 -35.03
C ALA A 649 11.12 -26.37 -35.52
N ARG A 650 10.52 -25.18 -35.56
CA ARG A 650 11.21 -23.96 -35.99
C ARG A 650 11.34 -22.98 -34.84
N ASP A 651 12.58 -22.59 -34.53
CA ASP A 651 12.89 -21.55 -33.56
C ASP A 651 12.31 -20.20 -34.03
N VAL A 652 11.61 -19.51 -33.14
CA VAL A 652 10.98 -18.22 -33.45
C VAL A 652 11.38 -17.13 -32.47
N GLU A 653 11.56 -15.91 -32.98
CA GLU A 653 11.67 -14.71 -32.14
C GLU A 653 10.32 -13.99 -32.12
N LEU A 654 9.89 -13.62 -30.91
CA LEU A 654 8.58 -13.04 -30.66
C LEU A 654 8.64 -11.51 -30.62
N GLY A 655 7.66 -10.87 -31.25
CA GLY A 655 7.41 -9.43 -31.17
C GLY A 655 6.31 -9.09 -30.16
N GLY A 656 5.40 -8.19 -30.56
CA GLY A 656 4.21 -7.87 -29.79
C GLY A 656 3.28 -9.06 -29.62
N ARG A 657 2.44 -9.04 -28.58
CA ARG A 657 1.42 -10.07 -28.36
C ARG A 657 0.13 -9.48 -27.82
N ASP A 658 -0.99 -10.07 -28.21
CA ASP A 658 -2.29 -9.86 -27.59
C ASP A 658 -2.83 -11.21 -27.05
N PRO A 659 -4.04 -11.27 -26.43
CA PRO A 659 -4.56 -12.51 -25.87
C PRO A 659 -4.76 -13.65 -26.89
N GLU A 660 -4.91 -13.35 -28.18
CA GLU A 660 -5.25 -14.32 -29.22
C GLU A 660 -4.10 -14.57 -30.20
N LEU A 661 -3.34 -13.52 -30.53
CA LEU A 661 -2.30 -13.51 -31.56
C LEU A 661 -0.95 -13.05 -31.01
N VAL A 662 0.13 -13.61 -31.57
CA VAL A 662 1.52 -13.21 -31.32
C VAL A 662 2.19 -12.85 -32.63
N GLU A 663 2.91 -11.73 -32.65
CA GLU A 663 3.78 -11.32 -33.75
C GLU A 663 5.05 -12.16 -33.75
N ILE A 664 5.41 -12.70 -34.91
CA ILE A 664 6.68 -13.38 -35.12
C ILE A 664 7.58 -12.44 -35.91
N THR A 665 8.70 -12.02 -35.32
CA THR A 665 9.67 -11.12 -35.94
C THR A 665 10.73 -11.88 -36.74
N PHE A 666 11.01 -13.13 -36.36
CA PHE A 666 11.96 -14.00 -37.04
C PHE A 666 11.55 -15.47 -36.88
N GLY A 667 11.80 -16.27 -37.91
CA GLY A 667 11.58 -17.73 -37.89
C GLY A 667 10.28 -18.21 -38.53
N LEU A 668 9.39 -17.36 -39.04
CA LEU A 668 8.21 -17.78 -39.80
C LEU A 668 7.89 -16.79 -40.92
N LEU A 669 7.49 -17.28 -42.08
CA LEU A 669 7.14 -16.45 -43.24
C LEU A 669 5.63 -16.40 -43.47
N ASP A 670 5.18 -15.33 -44.14
CA ASP A 670 3.79 -15.25 -44.61
C ASP A 670 3.51 -16.43 -45.55
N GLY A 671 2.54 -17.23 -45.15
CA GLY A 671 2.06 -18.38 -45.88
C GLY A 671 2.52 -19.74 -45.38
N ASP A 672 3.39 -19.80 -44.37
CA ASP A 672 3.78 -21.04 -43.72
C ASP A 672 2.57 -21.67 -42.99
N ILE A 673 2.37 -22.98 -43.16
CA ILE A 673 1.30 -23.72 -42.47
C ILE A 673 1.84 -24.18 -41.12
N TYR A 674 1.17 -23.85 -40.02
CA TYR A 674 1.60 -24.20 -38.66
C TYR A 674 0.49 -24.88 -37.85
N ALA A 675 0.88 -25.65 -36.83
CA ALA A 675 -0.03 -26.26 -35.87
C ALA A 675 -0.56 -25.21 -34.88
N ALA A 676 -1.79 -24.75 -35.08
CA ALA A 676 -2.39 -23.66 -34.30
C ALA A 676 -3.04 -24.12 -33.00
N GLN A 677 -3.64 -25.32 -32.98
CA GLN A 677 -4.19 -25.95 -31.77
C GLN A 677 -3.66 -27.37 -31.63
N ASN A 678 -3.61 -27.86 -30.38
CA ASN A 678 -3.09 -29.19 -30.02
C ASN A 678 -1.66 -29.48 -30.51
N SER A 679 -0.83 -28.44 -30.66
CA SER A 679 0.57 -28.54 -31.07
C SER A 679 1.46 -29.33 -30.09
N PHE A 680 1.00 -29.57 -28.86
CA PHE A 680 1.67 -30.46 -27.90
C PHE A 680 1.72 -31.93 -28.36
N ILE A 681 0.78 -32.38 -29.20
CA ILE A 681 0.76 -33.76 -29.72
C ILE A 681 1.92 -33.95 -30.69
N VAL A 682 2.18 -32.95 -31.53
CA VAL A 682 3.35 -32.93 -32.43
C VAL A 682 4.64 -32.99 -31.61
N LYS A 683 4.74 -32.18 -30.55
CA LYS A 683 5.86 -32.24 -29.59
C LYS A 683 6.04 -33.62 -28.96
N ALA A 684 4.95 -34.27 -28.54
CA ALA A 684 5.00 -35.58 -27.89
C ALA A 684 5.49 -36.68 -28.86
N GLU A 685 5.15 -36.59 -30.14
CA GLU A 685 5.61 -37.54 -31.15
C GLU A 685 7.07 -37.30 -31.54
N MET A 686 7.52 -36.03 -31.59
CA MET A 686 8.94 -35.67 -31.74
C MET A 686 9.81 -36.19 -30.59
N ALA A 687 9.33 -36.07 -29.34
CA ALA A 687 10.05 -36.59 -28.18
C ALA A 687 10.17 -38.13 -28.15
N LYS A 688 9.24 -38.85 -28.80
CA LYS A 688 9.35 -40.32 -28.97
C LYS A 688 10.34 -40.71 -30.06
N GLY A 689 10.41 -39.92 -31.14
CA GLY A 689 11.35 -40.14 -32.24
C GLY A 689 12.81 -39.96 -31.82
N SER A 690 13.12 -38.89 -31.06
CA SER A 690 14.47 -38.64 -30.55
C SER A 690 14.94 -39.69 -29.53
N ALA A 691 14.03 -40.26 -28.72
CA ALA A 691 14.34 -41.34 -27.79
C ALA A 691 14.73 -42.67 -28.47
N SER A 692 14.43 -42.85 -29.77
CA SER A 692 14.79 -44.07 -30.53
C SER A 692 16.16 -43.99 -31.22
N HIS A 693 16.76 -42.80 -31.29
CA HIS A 693 18.06 -42.57 -31.92
C HIS A 693 19.25 -42.63 -30.93
N ASP A 694 18.99 -42.83 -29.63
CA ASP A 694 20.00 -42.82 -28.56
C ASP A 694 20.39 -44.24 -28.06
N HIS A 695 20.31 -45.24 -28.93
CA HIS A 695 20.67 -46.65 -28.64
C HIS A 695 21.84 -47.19 -29.46
#